data_AF-A0A0Q4YKV5-F1
#
_entry.id   AF-A0A0Q4YKV5-F1
#
_cell.length_a   1.000
_cell.length_b   1.000
_cell.length_c   1.000
_cell.angle_alpha   90.00
_cell.angle_beta   90.00
_cell.angle_gamma   90.00
#
_symmetry.space_group_name_H-M   'P 1'
#
loop_
_entity.id
_entity.type
_entity.pdbx_description
1 polymer ?
#
loop_
_entity_poly.entity_id
_entity_poly.type
_entity_poly.pdbx_seq_one_letter_code
_entity_poly.pdbx_strand_id
1 'polypeptide(L)'
;MTRFNPPRLTPVAAIVAAVVLASASWAIHAHGSDDATVDIYSVKIGYASEEQLSKMTAMLDHPYVDQKSRLIHAEIGPDELKAIQALGYTVQIDQAETERIQNWVASRERDLKSGALTRIDREKPSSIADGVHACYRTMEQTYATFDELKAKYPELVQVKTLGPAWMKTQIKAPTVVNNQYDNSSSSYTSLLAKFLPAAWLQRFNLALFPEQPHDVKAIVVGNFKKQEGKEVPRMVWTGGIHAREYAPQEVGTKFIEWLLDNYGKDANATMMLDNNQFHYIIHNPDGRKLAEQDRAARQRKNTNYTTAFCTNTTGNGPLGSGVDLNRNYPFGWATGGAGGSDGNICGETFRGTGPASEPETQAVLNYVRGTWNQAQCKWEGGALPDGRPKSAEYCNPENRSTITGELDWTTGASEEYPGGMFIDLHSNARAILWPWGVERTENGFNTHSPNNKGMAVIAQRLAYHNNYSSQQLLSYNTEGTTKDAFYGFLGAPSYTVEMGRSFYEDCGVFERETNPENFNGFHYLSRTLHRIYQLPFGPDTVDVQVAQTNPVDAGTKVQVSALVDDNRYRYSNAGQSTIKPPPYPVVYNVTEAYAYIGKLPWEAGAEAVRVKLDLSASDKARDDFPDATKRASGELNTAGLAAGRHMVYVQGVNSDGKPGALSAAFLDIAEPAQAEPKSGGGALGGLVAVLGGLAAIGLQRRRKAAAQDDAR
;
A
#
# COMPACT_ATOMS: atom_id res chain seq x y z
N MET A 1 -75.75 -4.11 8.75
CA MET A 1 -75.11 -3.72 10.03
C MET A 1 -73.62 -3.89 9.80
N THR A 2 -72.72 -2.90 9.83
CA THR A 2 -72.73 -1.51 10.31
C THR A 2 -71.65 -0.76 9.51
N ARG A 3 -71.97 0.45 9.04
CA ARG A 3 -71.01 1.39 8.45
C ARG A 3 -70.05 1.87 9.55
N PHE A 4 -68.76 1.98 9.26
CA PHE A 4 -67.82 2.76 10.06
C PHE A 4 -67.20 3.86 9.18
N ASN A 5 -67.43 5.11 9.59
CA ASN A 5 -66.88 6.32 9.00
C ASN A 5 -65.41 6.53 9.42
N PRO A 6 -64.55 7.09 8.56
CA PRO A 6 -63.31 7.72 9.00
C PRO A 6 -63.59 9.10 9.66
N PRO A 7 -62.75 9.57 10.60
CA PRO A 7 -62.96 10.83 11.29
C PRO A 7 -62.73 12.04 10.37
N ARG A 8 -63.57 13.06 10.57
CA ARG A 8 -63.54 14.36 9.91
C ARG A 8 -62.36 15.20 10.42
N LEU A 9 -61.56 15.72 9.49
CA LEU A 9 -60.69 16.88 9.73
C LEU A 9 -61.54 18.15 9.81
N THR A 10 -61.28 18.98 10.82
CA THR A 10 -61.87 20.32 10.98
C THR A 10 -61.07 21.38 10.22
N PRO A 11 -61.70 22.51 9.85
CA PRO A 11 -61.18 23.44 8.85
C PRO A 11 -60.37 24.56 9.52
N VAL A 12 -59.05 24.54 9.32
CA VAL A 12 -58.23 25.76 9.32
C VAL A 12 -57.37 25.72 8.07
N ALA A 13 -58.05 25.90 6.93
CA ALA A 13 -57.48 26.20 5.63
C ALA A 13 -58.09 27.52 5.17
N ALA A 14 -57.58 28.63 5.70
CA ALA A 14 -57.70 29.96 5.13
C ALA A 14 -56.68 30.83 5.87
N ILE A 15 -55.81 31.52 5.11
CA ILE A 15 -54.61 32.27 5.55
C ILE A 15 -53.36 31.38 5.66
N VAL A 16 -52.86 30.89 4.51
CA VAL A 16 -51.56 31.28 3.92
C VAL A 16 -51.64 30.88 2.43
N ALA A 17 -52.44 31.61 1.66
CA ALA A 17 -52.46 31.53 0.20
C ALA A 17 -51.89 32.84 -0.34
N ALA A 18 -50.57 33.03 -0.23
CA ALA A 18 -49.85 34.16 -0.85
C ALA A 18 -48.31 34.02 -0.96
N VAL A 19 -47.68 32.84 -0.77
CA VAL A 19 -46.20 32.71 -0.92
C VAL A 19 -45.76 31.43 -1.65
N VAL A 20 -46.60 30.85 -2.52
CA VAL A 20 -46.17 29.77 -3.43
C VAL A 20 -46.50 30.19 -4.86
N LEU A 21 -45.59 30.98 -5.44
CA LEU A 21 -45.34 31.14 -6.89
C LEU A 21 -44.24 32.20 -7.06
N ALA A 22 -43.04 31.87 -6.58
CA ALA A 22 -41.81 32.41 -7.13
C ALA A 22 -41.04 31.20 -7.68
N SER A 23 -41.42 30.79 -8.88
CA SER A 23 -40.55 30.03 -9.77
C SER A 23 -39.27 30.83 -9.95
N ALA A 24 -38.27 30.50 -9.14
CA ALA A 24 -36.92 30.98 -9.30
C ALA A 24 -36.31 30.24 -10.50
N SER A 25 -36.77 30.59 -11.69
CA SER A 25 -36.08 30.37 -12.95
C SER A 25 -34.83 31.24 -12.94
N TRP A 26 -33.83 30.87 -12.14
CA TRP A 26 -32.47 31.30 -12.44
C TRP A 26 -32.01 30.39 -13.57
N ALA A 27 -32.29 30.84 -14.80
CA ALA A 27 -31.43 30.53 -15.91
C ALA A 27 -30.04 31.01 -15.49
N ILE A 28 -29.24 30.09 -14.94
CA ILE A 28 -27.81 30.28 -14.79
C ILE A 28 -27.35 30.54 -16.22
N HIS A 29 -27.00 31.78 -16.49
CA HIS A 29 -26.33 32.13 -17.72
C HIS A 29 -25.14 31.18 -17.83
N ALA A 30 -25.06 30.48 -18.94
CA ALA A 30 -23.83 29.86 -19.40
C ALA A 30 -22.79 30.98 -19.53
N HIS A 31 -22.15 31.34 -18.42
CA HIS A 31 -20.89 32.03 -18.45
C HIS A 31 -19.86 30.96 -18.79
N GLY A 32 -19.55 30.91 -20.08
CA GLY A 32 -18.24 30.46 -20.50
C GLY A 32 -17.20 31.26 -19.72
N SER A 33 -16.39 30.55 -18.95
CA SER A 33 -15.03 30.93 -18.70
C SER A 33 -14.17 29.83 -19.31
N ASP A 34 -13.44 30.20 -20.35
CA ASP A 34 -12.29 29.51 -20.92
C ASP A 34 -11.13 29.40 -19.91
N ASP A 35 -11.40 29.05 -18.64
CA ASP A 35 -10.34 29.02 -17.63
C ASP A 35 -9.74 27.61 -17.48
N ALA A 36 -8.43 27.61 -17.54
CA ALA A 36 -7.59 26.54 -18.05
C ALA A 36 -6.86 25.76 -16.95
N THR A 37 -7.38 25.69 -15.72
CA THR A 37 -6.71 24.99 -14.61
C THR A 37 -7.70 24.22 -13.73
N VAL A 38 -7.25 23.06 -13.20
CA VAL A 38 -7.93 22.42 -12.06
C VAL A 38 -7.42 23.13 -10.82
N ASP A 39 -8.26 23.97 -10.26
CA ASP A 39 -7.92 24.66 -9.01
C ASP A 39 -8.20 23.74 -7.83
N ILE A 40 -7.16 23.40 -7.09
CA ILE A 40 -7.23 22.59 -5.88
C ILE A 40 -6.75 23.45 -4.73
N TYR A 41 -7.62 23.65 -3.75
CA TYR A 41 -7.33 24.42 -2.56
C TYR A 41 -7.00 23.50 -1.40
N SER A 42 -5.88 23.77 -0.74
CA SER A 42 -5.61 23.21 0.59
C SER A 42 -6.30 24.09 1.63
N VAL A 43 -7.23 23.53 2.39
CA VAL A 43 -8.09 24.30 3.30
C VAL A 43 -8.11 23.75 4.72
N LYS A 44 -8.43 24.64 5.66
CA LYS A 44 -8.78 24.33 7.04
C LYS A 44 -10.19 24.85 7.36
N ILE A 45 -11.01 23.98 7.93
CA ILE A 45 -12.41 24.26 8.25
C ILE A 45 -12.63 23.96 9.74
N GLY A 46 -13.09 24.95 10.50
CA GLY A 46 -13.44 24.73 11.92
C GLY A 46 -14.78 24.04 12.08
N TYR A 47 -14.90 23.17 13.09
CA TYR A 47 -16.18 22.54 13.47
C TYR A 47 -16.48 22.72 14.96
N ALA A 48 -17.77 22.89 15.31
CA ALA A 48 -18.21 23.16 16.68
C ALA A 48 -18.84 21.94 17.39
N SER A 49 -19.29 20.93 16.64
CA SER A 49 -19.94 19.72 17.17
C SER A 49 -19.65 18.48 16.32
N GLU A 50 -19.85 17.29 16.90
CA GLU A 50 -19.75 16.01 16.18
C GLU A 50 -20.75 15.91 15.02
N GLU A 51 -21.92 16.54 15.14
CA GLU A 51 -22.89 16.61 14.05
C GLU A 51 -22.34 17.42 12.87
N GLN A 52 -21.69 18.56 13.15
CA GLN A 52 -21.02 19.35 12.10
C GLN A 52 -19.84 18.58 11.49
N LEU A 53 -19.04 17.90 12.31
CA LEU A 53 -17.95 17.07 11.84
C LEU A 53 -18.47 15.99 10.89
N SER A 54 -19.48 15.22 11.30
CA SER A 54 -20.09 14.16 10.49
C SER A 54 -20.67 14.68 9.18
N LYS A 55 -21.35 15.84 9.19
CA LYS A 55 -21.87 16.47 7.97
C LYS A 55 -20.73 16.89 7.03
N MET A 56 -19.65 17.46 7.56
CA MET A 56 -18.51 17.90 6.75
C MET A 56 -17.70 16.72 6.21
N THR A 57 -17.40 15.71 7.00
CA THR A 57 -16.64 14.54 6.52
C THR A 57 -17.41 13.69 5.51
N ALA A 58 -18.75 13.79 5.47
CA ALA A 58 -19.57 13.19 4.42
C ALA A 58 -19.54 13.98 3.09
N MET A 59 -19.28 15.29 3.14
CA MET A 59 -19.20 16.15 1.96
C MET A 59 -17.78 16.28 1.41
N LEU A 60 -16.78 16.12 2.27
CA LEU A 60 -15.38 16.29 1.94
C LEU A 60 -14.77 14.98 1.48
N ASP A 61 -13.87 15.12 0.52
CA ASP A 61 -13.16 13.99 0.00
C ASP A 61 -11.90 13.68 0.82
N HIS A 62 -11.98 12.62 1.62
CA HIS A 62 -10.91 12.07 2.44
C HIS A 62 -10.20 13.11 3.36
N PRO A 63 -10.95 13.80 4.25
CA PRO A 63 -10.39 14.82 5.12
C PRO A 63 -9.55 14.26 6.26
N TYR A 64 -8.54 15.01 6.68
CA TYR A 64 -7.84 14.82 7.94
C TYR A 64 -8.48 15.66 9.05
N VAL A 65 -8.76 15.05 10.20
CA VAL A 65 -9.43 15.72 11.32
C VAL A 65 -8.44 15.88 12.48
N ASP A 66 -8.06 17.12 12.77
CA ASP A 66 -7.38 17.48 14.02
C ASP A 66 -8.44 17.80 15.07
N GLN A 67 -8.77 16.79 15.87
CA GLN A 67 -9.79 16.94 16.90
C GLN A 67 -9.36 17.82 18.07
N LYS A 68 -8.05 17.98 18.30
CA LYS A 68 -7.52 18.82 19.39
C LYS A 68 -7.75 20.28 19.08
N SER A 69 -7.50 20.70 17.84
CA SER A 69 -7.74 22.07 17.39
C SER A 69 -9.17 22.29 16.83
N ARG A 70 -9.94 21.21 16.68
CA ARG A 70 -11.26 21.18 16.03
C ARG A 70 -11.22 21.72 14.59
N LEU A 71 -10.21 21.27 13.85
CA LEU A 71 -10.00 21.64 12.45
C LEU A 71 -10.10 20.41 11.55
N ILE A 72 -10.74 20.60 10.40
CA ILE A 72 -10.74 19.67 9.29
C ILE A 72 -9.79 20.22 8.22
N HIS A 73 -8.80 19.43 7.84
CA HIS A 73 -7.90 19.69 6.74
C HIS A 73 -8.36 18.90 5.52
N ALA A 74 -8.46 19.55 4.36
CA ALA A 74 -8.88 18.90 3.12
C ALA A 74 -8.27 19.58 1.89
N GLU A 75 -8.15 18.81 0.81
CA GLU A 75 -7.81 19.32 -0.53
C GLU A 75 -9.07 19.30 -1.41
N ILE A 76 -9.65 20.46 -1.67
CA ILE A 76 -10.98 20.61 -2.27
C ILE A 76 -10.94 21.42 -3.57
N GLY A 77 -11.94 21.22 -4.43
CA GLY A 77 -12.11 22.02 -5.64
C GLY A 77 -12.96 23.27 -5.42
N PRO A 78 -13.15 24.08 -6.48
CA PRO A 78 -13.86 25.36 -6.36
C PRO A 78 -15.32 25.20 -5.99
N ASP A 79 -15.99 24.14 -6.45
CA ASP A 79 -17.41 23.95 -6.16
C ASP A 79 -17.65 23.40 -4.76
N GLU A 80 -16.78 22.52 -4.23
CA GLU A 80 -16.83 22.15 -2.82
C GLU A 80 -16.56 23.37 -1.93
N LEU A 81 -15.58 24.19 -2.28
CA LEU A 81 -15.29 25.44 -1.56
C LEU A 81 -16.54 26.34 -1.52
N LYS A 82 -17.18 26.56 -2.68
CA LYS A 82 -18.43 27.31 -2.77
C LYS A 82 -19.57 26.66 -1.97
N ALA A 83 -19.71 25.33 -2.04
CA ALA A 83 -20.74 24.60 -1.32
C ALA A 83 -20.58 24.72 0.21
N ILE A 84 -19.36 24.58 0.71
CA ILE A 84 -19.04 24.73 2.14
C ILE A 84 -19.28 26.18 2.59
N GLN A 85 -18.87 27.17 1.79
CA GLN A 85 -19.14 28.58 2.08
C GLN A 85 -20.64 28.91 2.07
N ALA A 86 -21.40 28.34 1.14
CA ALA A 86 -22.85 28.51 1.05
C ALA A 86 -23.60 27.90 2.24
N LEU A 87 -23.02 26.89 2.90
CA LEU A 87 -23.52 26.33 4.16
C LEU A 87 -23.15 27.19 5.40
N GLY A 88 -22.46 28.31 5.20
CA GLY A 88 -22.13 29.27 6.26
C GLY A 88 -20.84 28.96 7.03
N TYR A 89 -20.01 28.02 6.55
CA TYR A 89 -18.73 27.72 7.17
C TYR A 89 -17.63 28.68 6.71
N THR A 90 -16.81 29.14 7.66
CA THR A 90 -15.58 29.89 7.36
C THR A 90 -14.49 28.92 6.93
N VAL A 91 -14.01 29.08 5.70
CA VAL A 91 -12.92 28.27 5.14
C VAL A 91 -11.64 29.09 5.11
N GLN A 92 -10.56 28.57 5.72
CA GLN A 92 -9.24 29.17 5.65
C GLN A 92 -8.43 28.47 4.56
N ILE A 93 -7.98 29.20 3.55
CA ILE A 93 -7.14 28.65 2.48
C ILE A 93 -5.67 28.77 2.89
N ASP A 94 -4.94 27.65 2.84
CA ASP A 94 -3.49 27.66 2.93
C ASP A 94 -2.91 28.05 1.56
N GLN A 95 -2.59 29.34 1.40
CA GLN A 95 -2.19 29.91 0.13
C GLN A 95 -0.90 29.27 -0.41
N ALA A 96 0.09 29.03 0.45
CA ALA A 96 1.37 28.47 0.05
C ALA A 96 1.22 27.02 -0.44
N GLU A 97 0.45 26.21 0.28
CA GLU A 97 0.21 24.82 -0.12
C GLU A 97 -0.70 24.73 -1.36
N THR A 98 -1.70 25.61 -1.47
CA THR A 98 -2.55 25.74 -2.66
C THR A 98 -1.73 26.05 -3.90
N GLU A 99 -0.85 27.06 -3.83
CA GLU A 99 0.04 27.42 -4.94
C GLU A 99 0.97 26.26 -5.30
N ARG A 100 1.50 25.53 -4.30
CA ARG A 100 2.33 24.34 -4.53
C ARG A 100 1.56 23.25 -5.29
N ILE A 101 0.34 22.92 -4.86
CA ILE A 101 -0.50 21.90 -5.49
C ILE A 101 -0.86 22.31 -6.91
N GLN A 102 -1.32 23.55 -7.13
CA GLN A 102 -1.65 24.04 -8.47
C GLN A 102 -0.42 24.02 -9.40
N ASN A 103 0.76 24.36 -8.87
CA ASN A 103 2.02 24.27 -9.62
C ASN A 103 2.38 22.81 -9.96
N TRP A 104 2.15 21.88 -9.05
CA TRP A 104 2.33 20.44 -9.27
C TRP A 104 1.40 19.97 -10.40
N VAL A 105 0.08 20.22 -10.29
CA VAL A 105 -0.91 19.79 -11.29
C VAL A 105 -0.60 20.34 -12.68
N ALA A 106 -0.20 21.62 -12.76
CA ALA A 106 0.12 22.26 -14.03
C ALA A 106 1.52 21.91 -14.58
N SER A 107 2.38 21.23 -13.82
CA SER A 107 3.77 20.96 -14.26
C SER A 107 3.84 20.06 -15.47
N ARG A 108 3.00 19.03 -15.55
CA ARG A 108 3.00 18.09 -16.66
C ARG A 108 2.60 18.73 -17.99
N GLU A 109 1.55 19.56 -18.02
CA GLU A 109 1.20 20.33 -19.21
C GLU A 109 2.36 21.23 -19.68
N ARG A 110 3.12 21.83 -18.75
CA ARG A 110 4.32 22.62 -19.07
C ARG A 110 5.42 21.75 -19.67
N ASP A 111 5.70 20.59 -19.08
CA ASP A 111 6.72 19.65 -19.53
C ASP A 111 6.39 19.07 -20.92
N LEU A 112 5.11 18.87 -21.22
CA LEU A 112 4.67 18.45 -22.54
C LEU A 112 4.82 19.56 -23.58
N LYS A 113 4.45 20.80 -23.23
CA LYS A 113 4.59 21.96 -24.14
C LYS A 113 6.06 22.29 -24.43
N SER A 114 6.96 22.06 -23.49
CA SER A 114 8.39 22.27 -23.67
C SER A 114 9.07 21.16 -24.49
N GLY A 115 8.39 20.04 -24.72
CA GLY A 115 8.96 18.85 -25.35
C GLY A 115 9.86 18.03 -24.42
N ALA A 116 9.87 18.33 -23.12
CA ALA A 116 10.63 17.59 -22.11
C ALA A 116 10.10 16.18 -21.85
N LEU A 117 8.83 15.89 -22.22
CA LEU A 117 8.20 14.58 -22.13
C LEU A 117 7.65 14.14 -23.49
N THR A 118 8.16 13.07 -24.09
CA THR A 118 7.60 12.48 -25.33
C THR A 118 6.78 11.21 -25.04
N ARG A 119 5.92 10.77 -25.97
CA ARG A 119 5.20 9.48 -25.85
C ARG A 119 6.15 8.28 -25.68
N ILE A 120 7.32 8.34 -26.32
CA ILE A 120 8.37 7.32 -26.24
C ILE A 120 8.99 7.24 -24.83
N ASP A 121 8.92 8.32 -24.04
CA ASP A 121 9.43 8.33 -22.66
C ASP A 121 8.42 7.74 -21.65
N ARG A 122 7.17 7.54 -22.07
CA ARG A 122 6.07 6.96 -21.27
C ARG A 122 5.89 5.45 -21.42
N GLU A 123 6.53 4.87 -22.42
CA GLU A 123 6.57 3.42 -22.66
C GLU A 123 7.93 2.84 -22.26
N LYS A 124 8.87 3.69 -21.81
CA LYS A 124 10.15 3.26 -21.27
C LYS A 124 10.06 3.06 -19.76
N PRO A 125 10.69 2.00 -19.24
CA PRO A 125 10.95 1.89 -17.81
C PRO A 125 11.94 2.94 -17.40
N SER A 126 11.80 3.42 -16.17
CA SER A 126 12.84 4.25 -15.61
C SER A 126 12.82 4.17 -14.10
N SER A 127 14.02 3.99 -13.53
CA SER A 127 14.33 4.28 -12.12
C SER A 127 14.27 5.78 -11.79
N ILE A 128 14.05 6.63 -12.81
CA ILE A 128 13.79 8.07 -12.76
C ILE A 128 12.42 8.27 -13.42
N ALA A 129 11.34 8.28 -12.64
CA ALA A 129 10.00 8.29 -13.21
C ALA A 129 9.68 9.61 -13.94
N ASP A 130 10.08 9.73 -15.20
CA ASP A 130 9.68 10.79 -16.13
C ASP A 130 8.22 10.59 -16.60
N GLY A 131 7.33 10.26 -15.66
CA GLY A 131 5.94 9.87 -15.86
C GLY A 131 4.94 11.02 -15.63
N VAL A 132 3.96 10.81 -14.74
CA VAL A 132 3.02 11.86 -14.32
C VAL A 132 3.67 12.67 -13.22
N HIS A 133 4.36 13.74 -13.64
CA HIS A 133 5.30 14.50 -12.82
C HIS A 133 6.57 13.67 -12.52
N ALA A 134 7.74 14.32 -12.43
CA ALA A 134 9.08 13.73 -12.58
C ALA A 134 9.50 12.57 -11.63
N CYS A 135 8.59 12.02 -10.82
CA CYS A 135 8.84 10.89 -9.94
C CYS A 135 7.71 9.84 -9.82
N TYR A 136 6.53 10.02 -10.46
CA TYR A 136 5.46 9.04 -10.39
C TYR A 136 5.22 8.35 -11.74
N ARG A 137 5.28 7.02 -11.76
CA ARG A 137 5.02 6.25 -12.97
C ARG A 137 3.57 6.40 -13.44
N THR A 138 3.37 6.46 -14.76
CA THR A 138 2.05 6.22 -15.36
C THR A 138 1.61 4.78 -15.14
N MET A 139 0.34 4.48 -15.39
CA MET A 139 -0.16 3.11 -15.45
C MET A 139 0.62 2.23 -16.43
N GLU A 140 0.93 2.77 -17.62
CA GLU A 140 1.70 2.06 -18.64
C GLU A 140 3.14 1.78 -18.18
N GLN A 141 3.82 2.76 -17.58
CA GLN A 141 5.18 2.60 -17.02
C GLN A 141 5.20 1.60 -15.86
N THR A 142 4.16 1.60 -15.02
CA THR A 142 4.02 0.65 -13.91
C THR A 142 3.93 -0.79 -14.43
N TYR A 143 3.08 -1.04 -15.44
CA TYR A 143 2.97 -2.39 -16.01
C TYR A 143 4.18 -2.79 -16.87
N ALA A 144 4.80 -1.86 -17.58
CA ALA A 144 6.08 -2.13 -18.26
C ALA A 144 7.18 -2.52 -17.24
N THR A 145 7.23 -1.82 -16.10
CA THR A 145 8.15 -2.14 -15.00
C THR A 145 7.88 -3.55 -14.45
N PHE A 146 6.63 -3.98 -14.34
CA PHE A 146 6.32 -5.36 -13.93
C PHE A 146 6.87 -6.39 -14.92
N ASP A 147 6.66 -6.16 -16.22
CA ASP A 147 7.14 -7.05 -17.28
C ASP A 147 8.67 -7.13 -17.32
N GLU A 148 9.35 -6.01 -17.06
CA GLU A 148 10.81 -5.96 -17.03
C GLU A 148 11.42 -6.57 -15.79
N LEU A 149 10.84 -6.34 -14.61
CA LEU A 149 11.27 -7.03 -13.41
C LEU A 149 11.09 -8.55 -13.60
N LYS A 150 10.03 -8.98 -14.29
CA LYS A 150 9.86 -10.38 -14.68
C LYS A 150 10.93 -10.87 -15.65
N ALA A 151 11.29 -10.07 -16.65
CA ALA A 151 12.34 -10.43 -17.60
C ALA A 151 13.73 -10.48 -16.95
N LYS A 152 14.03 -9.53 -16.04
CA LYS A 152 15.30 -9.40 -15.32
C LYS A 152 15.46 -10.47 -14.23
N TYR A 153 14.37 -10.83 -13.56
CA TYR A 153 14.35 -11.77 -12.42
C TYR A 153 13.32 -12.90 -12.62
N PRO A 154 13.44 -13.73 -13.66
CA PRO A 154 12.39 -14.68 -14.06
C PRO A 154 12.11 -15.78 -13.04
N GLU A 155 13.08 -16.11 -12.19
CA GLU A 155 12.94 -17.10 -11.10
C GLU A 155 12.36 -16.51 -9.81
N LEU A 156 12.33 -15.18 -9.67
CA LEU A 156 11.88 -14.48 -8.46
C LEU A 156 10.58 -13.73 -8.63
N VAL A 157 10.14 -13.48 -9.87
CA VAL A 157 8.98 -12.63 -10.17
C VAL A 157 7.92 -13.43 -10.92
N GLN A 158 6.65 -13.17 -10.63
CA GLN A 158 5.50 -13.53 -11.46
C GLN A 158 4.62 -12.29 -11.63
N VAL A 159 4.02 -12.12 -12.81
CA VAL A 159 2.99 -11.10 -13.05
C VAL A 159 1.67 -11.82 -13.25
N LYS A 160 0.65 -11.40 -12.50
CA LYS A 160 -0.69 -12.01 -12.52
C LYS A 160 -1.70 -10.98 -12.98
N THR A 161 -2.52 -11.37 -13.96
CA THR A 161 -3.74 -10.64 -14.31
C THR A 161 -4.86 -11.17 -13.44
N LEU A 162 -5.47 -10.31 -12.63
CA LEU A 162 -6.48 -10.69 -11.64
C LEU A 162 -7.91 -10.61 -12.22
N GLY A 163 -8.14 -9.69 -13.14
CA GLY A 163 -9.42 -9.50 -13.82
C GLY A 163 -9.47 -8.16 -14.57
N PRO A 164 -10.45 -7.98 -15.47
CA PRO A 164 -10.62 -6.72 -16.18
C PRO A 164 -11.05 -5.59 -15.22
N ALA A 165 -10.53 -4.38 -15.41
CA ALA A 165 -11.15 -3.18 -14.85
C ALA A 165 -12.45 -2.84 -15.60
N TRP A 166 -13.27 -1.94 -15.05
CA TRP A 166 -14.62 -1.70 -15.54
C TRP A 166 -14.65 -1.32 -17.02
N MET A 167 -13.81 -0.38 -17.49
CA MET A 167 -13.78 0.01 -18.91
C MET A 167 -13.47 -1.18 -19.80
N LYS A 168 -12.59 -2.09 -19.37
CA LYS A 168 -12.27 -3.29 -20.15
C LYS A 168 -13.46 -4.24 -20.29
N THR A 169 -14.31 -4.34 -19.25
CA THR A 169 -15.56 -5.13 -19.34
C THR A 169 -16.56 -4.56 -20.36
N GLN A 170 -16.40 -3.30 -20.75
CA GLN A 170 -17.27 -2.64 -21.72
C GLN A 170 -16.80 -2.81 -23.18
N ILE A 171 -15.60 -3.36 -23.41
CA ILE A 171 -15.07 -3.55 -24.76
C ILE A 171 -15.90 -4.58 -25.54
N LYS A 172 -16.27 -4.21 -26.78
CA LYS A 172 -16.99 -5.06 -27.72
C LYS A 172 -16.29 -5.04 -29.07
N ALA A 173 -16.27 -6.19 -29.75
CA ALA A 173 -15.83 -6.25 -31.13
C ALA A 173 -16.69 -5.32 -32.01
N PRO A 174 -16.11 -4.64 -33.01
CA PRO A 174 -16.89 -3.84 -33.94
C PRO A 174 -17.96 -4.67 -34.64
N THR A 175 -19.14 -4.10 -34.84
CA THR A 175 -20.26 -4.78 -35.49
C THR A 175 -20.82 -3.94 -36.63
N VAL A 176 -21.58 -4.58 -37.53
CA VAL A 176 -22.34 -3.88 -38.57
C VAL A 176 -23.81 -3.98 -38.22
N VAL A 177 -24.44 -2.84 -37.91
CA VAL A 177 -25.87 -2.74 -37.61
C VAL A 177 -26.51 -1.84 -38.67
N ASN A 178 -27.51 -2.34 -39.40
CA ASN A 178 -28.18 -1.60 -40.48
C ASN A 178 -27.23 -1.01 -41.54
N ASN A 179 -26.24 -1.78 -42.00
CA ASN A 179 -25.17 -1.33 -42.91
C ASN A 179 -24.30 -0.17 -42.37
N GLN A 180 -24.36 0.14 -41.07
CA GLN A 180 -23.47 1.09 -40.40
C GLN A 180 -22.47 0.33 -39.53
N TYR A 181 -21.20 0.74 -39.62
CA TYR A 181 -20.12 0.20 -38.80
C TYR A 181 -20.17 0.84 -37.41
N ASP A 182 -20.40 0.03 -36.37
CA ASP A 182 -20.37 0.46 -34.97
C ASP A 182 -19.07 -0.02 -34.30
N ASN A 183 -18.21 0.94 -33.97
CA ASN A 183 -16.98 0.78 -33.19
C ASN A 183 -16.98 1.62 -31.90
N SER A 184 -18.16 2.04 -31.43
CA SER A 184 -18.32 2.92 -30.27
C SER A 184 -17.86 2.29 -28.95
N SER A 185 -17.49 1.01 -28.93
CA SER A 185 -17.02 0.29 -27.75
C SER A 185 -15.77 -0.57 -28.03
N SER A 186 -15.00 -0.27 -29.08
CA SER A 186 -13.86 -1.11 -29.49
C SER A 186 -12.50 -0.72 -28.88
N SER A 187 -12.41 0.44 -28.23
CA SER A 187 -11.18 0.96 -27.65
C SER A 187 -11.49 1.81 -26.41
N TYR A 188 -10.46 2.13 -25.62
CA TYR A 188 -10.61 3.02 -24.47
C TYR A 188 -11.18 4.38 -24.90
N THR A 189 -10.61 5.01 -25.92
CA THR A 189 -11.06 6.32 -26.41
C THR A 189 -12.49 6.28 -26.97
N SER A 190 -12.90 5.20 -27.64
CA SER A 190 -14.30 5.02 -28.06
C SER A 190 -15.24 4.92 -26.85
N LEU A 191 -14.86 4.22 -25.79
CA LEU A 191 -15.67 4.13 -24.56
C LEU A 191 -15.77 5.49 -23.84
N LEU A 192 -14.68 6.25 -23.76
CA LEU A 192 -14.75 7.62 -23.24
C LEU A 192 -15.72 8.46 -24.07
N ALA A 193 -15.63 8.39 -25.40
CA ALA A 193 -16.51 9.13 -26.29
C ALA A 193 -17.98 8.71 -26.18
N LYS A 194 -18.24 7.45 -25.83
CA LYS A 194 -19.57 6.91 -25.59
C LYS A 194 -20.18 7.39 -24.27
N PHE A 195 -19.38 7.45 -23.20
CA PHE A 195 -19.89 7.71 -21.84
C PHE A 195 -19.77 9.17 -21.40
N LEU A 196 -18.83 9.92 -21.96
CA LEU A 196 -18.58 11.31 -21.58
C LEU A 196 -19.05 12.28 -22.66
N PRO A 197 -19.63 13.44 -22.28
CA PRO A 197 -20.01 14.47 -23.25
C PRO A 197 -18.78 14.99 -24.02
N ALA A 198 -18.97 15.36 -25.29
CA ALA A 198 -17.89 15.85 -26.15
C ALA A 198 -17.11 17.04 -25.54
N ALA A 199 -17.79 17.94 -24.83
CA ALA A 199 -17.17 19.08 -24.14
C ALA A 199 -16.17 18.65 -23.05
N TRP A 200 -16.34 17.45 -22.47
CA TRP A 200 -15.42 16.87 -21.50
C TRP A 200 -14.27 16.13 -22.16
N LEU A 201 -14.50 15.47 -23.30
CA LEU A 201 -13.45 14.81 -24.06
C LEU A 201 -12.37 15.79 -24.54
N GLN A 202 -12.76 17.02 -24.87
CA GLN A 202 -11.83 18.09 -25.26
C GLN A 202 -10.86 18.49 -24.15
N ARG A 203 -11.13 18.12 -22.89
CA ARG A 203 -10.25 18.37 -21.73
C ARG A 203 -9.14 17.32 -21.60
N PHE A 204 -9.23 16.23 -22.35
CA PHE A 204 -8.25 15.16 -22.34
C PHE A 204 -7.35 15.23 -23.56
N ASN A 205 -6.08 14.89 -23.38
CA ASN A 205 -5.25 14.53 -24.51
C ASN A 205 -5.46 13.04 -24.81
N LEU A 206 -6.43 12.76 -25.70
CA LEU A 206 -6.85 11.39 -26.03
C LEU A 206 -5.71 10.54 -26.62
N ALA A 207 -4.66 11.15 -27.18
CA ALA A 207 -3.48 10.44 -27.68
C ALA A 207 -2.61 9.82 -26.57
N LEU A 208 -2.90 10.14 -25.31
CA LEU A 208 -2.18 9.64 -24.12
C LEU A 208 -2.88 8.44 -23.48
N PHE A 209 -4.04 8.03 -24.00
CA PHE A 209 -4.75 6.85 -23.56
C PHE A 209 -4.25 5.64 -24.36
N PRO A 210 -4.14 4.46 -23.72
CA PRO A 210 -3.81 3.24 -24.44
C PRO A 210 -4.98 2.85 -25.36
N GLU A 211 -4.70 2.02 -26.35
CA GLU A 211 -5.73 1.52 -27.27
C GLU A 211 -6.81 0.73 -26.51
N GLN A 212 -6.39 -0.14 -25.60
CA GLN A 212 -7.26 -0.97 -24.77
C GLN A 212 -7.19 -0.55 -23.30
N PRO A 213 -8.31 -0.58 -22.57
CA PRO A 213 -8.31 -0.39 -21.13
C PRO A 213 -7.54 -1.49 -20.39
N HIS A 214 -7.22 -1.21 -19.14
CA HIS A 214 -6.31 -2.02 -18.34
C HIS A 214 -7.02 -3.17 -17.61
N ASP A 215 -6.27 -4.21 -17.28
CA ASP A 215 -6.67 -5.19 -16.26
C ASP A 215 -6.19 -4.73 -14.89
N VAL A 216 -6.83 -5.21 -13.82
CA VAL A 216 -6.23 -5.27 -12.49
C VAL A 216 -5.12 -6.31 -12.50
N LYS A 217 -3.89 -5.90 -12.20
CA LYS A 217 -2.70 -6.77 -12.18
C LYS A 217 -1.99 -6.74 -10.84
N ALA A 218 -1.28 -7.83 -10.55
CA ALA A 218 -0.37 -7.95 -9.43
C ALA A 218 1.02 -8.39 -9.88
N ILE A 219 2.06 -7.80 -9.28
CA ILE A 219 3.41 -8.37 -9.28
C ILE A 219 3.58 -9.20 -8.00
N VAL A 220 4.07 -10.42 -8.14
CA VAL A 220 4.33 -11.35 -7.05
C VAL A 220 5.81 -11.67 -7.04
N VAL A 221 6.48 -11.42 -5.92
CA VAL A 221 7.91 -11.69 -5.79
C VAL A 221 8.24 -12.57 -4.58
N GLY A 222 9.18 -13.48 -4.78
CA GLY A 222 9.64 -14.46 -3.81
C GLY A 222 10.55 -15.49 -4.47
N ASN A 223 11.37 -16.19 -3.70
CA ASN A 223 12.24 -17.24 -4.23
C ASN A 223 11.44 -18.53 -4.43
N PHE A 224 10.67 -18.61 -5.51
CA PHE A 224 9.74 -19.71 -5.77
C PHE A 224 10.41 -21.09 -5.72
N LYS A 225 11.68 -21.18 -6.14
CA LYS A 225 12.46 -22.41 -6.08
C LYS A 225 12.75 -22.86 -4.65
N LYS A 226 13.14 -21.95 -3.74
CA LYS A 226 13.39 -22.29 -2.32
C LYS A 226 12.12 -22.50 -1.51
N GLN A 227 11.01 -21.97 -2.00
CA GLN A 227 9.70 -21.99 -1.37
C GLN A 227 8.81 -23.14 -1.84
N GLU A 228 9.24 -23.90 -2.85
CA GLU A 228 8.49 -25.05 -3.37
C GLU A 228 8.15 -26.04 -2.26
N GLY A 229 6.87 -26.42 -2.16
CA GLY A 229 6.37 -27.34 -1.14
C GLY A 229 6.27 -26.77 0.28
N LYS A 230 6.50 -25.47 0.49
CA LYS A 230 6.41 -24.81 1.80
C LYS A 230 5.22 -23.85 1.87
N GLU A 231 4.60 -23.79 3.04
CA GLU A 231 3.73 -22.66 3.37
C GLU A 231 4.60 -21.47 3.78
N VAL A 232 4.51 -20.39 3.01
CA VAL A 232 5.27 -19.16 3.22
C VAL A 232 4.31 -18.02 3.52
N PRO A 233 4.62 -17.17 4.53
CA PRO A 233 3.79 -16.03 4.83
C PRO A 233 3.82 -15.02 3.68
N ARG A 234 2.68 -14.36 3.45
CA ARG A 234 2.51 -13.45 2.31
C ARG A 234 2.16 -12.05 2.79
N MET A 235 2.93 -11.06 2.37
CA MET A 235 2.56 -9.66 2.51
C MET A 235 1.84 -9.25 1.23
N VAL A 236 0.57 -8.91 1.35
CA VAL A 236 -0.27 -8.49 0.23
C VAL A 236 -0.61 -7.02 0.41
N TRP A 237 -0.41 -6.20 -0.61
CA TRP A 237 -0.82 -4.81 -0.53
C TRP A 237 -1.36 -4.27 -1.85
N THR A 238 -2.25 -3.30 -1.73
CA THR A 238 -2.84 -2.56 -2.85
C THR A 238 -2.27 -1.16 -2.90
N GLY A 239 -2.15 -0.61 -4.10
CA GLY A 239 -1.88 0.81 -4.31
C GLY A 239 -2.80 1.38 -5.38
N GLY A 240 -3.21 2.63 -5.19
CA GLY A 240 -4.04 3.36 -6.14
C GLY A 240 -5.46 2.82 -6.23
N ILE A 241 -6.07 2.44 -5.10
CA ILE A 241 -7.52 2.19 -5.03
C ILE A 241 -8.30 3.49 -5.25
N HIS A 242 -7.81 4.60 -4.70
CA HIS A 242 -8.21 5.94 -5.10
C HIS A 242 -7.24 6.49 -6.15
N ALA A 243 -7.82 6.90 -7.27
CA ALA A 243 -7.10 7.17 -8.50
C ALA A 243 -6.17 8.39 -8.46
N ARG A 244 -6.32 9.31 -7.52
CA ARG A 244 -5.48 10.52 -7.40
C ARG A 244 -4.32 10.38 -6.42
N GLU A 245 -4.24 9.28 -5.67
CA GLU A 245 -3.25 9.12 -4.60
C GLU A 245 -1.96 8.54 -5.19
N TYR A 246 -1.10 9.38 -5.77
CA TYR A 246 0.06 8.95 -6.57
C TYR A 246 1.15 8.22 -5.76
N ALA A 247 1.53 8.78 -4.61
CA ALA A 247 2.62 8.26 -3.77
C ALA A 247 2.46 6.77 -3.38
N PRO A 248 1.27 6.29 -2.97
CA PRO A 248 1.03 4.87 -2.69
C PRO A 248 1.51 3.89 -3.74
N GLN A 249 1.33 4.21 -5.02
CA GLN A 249 1.73 3.29 -6.07
C GLN A 249 3.25 3.23 -6.26
N GLU A 250 3.91 4.37 -6.11
CA GLU A 250 5.35 4.47 -6.26
C GLU A 250 6.09 3.86 -5.06
N VAL A 251 5.63 4.07 -3.83
CA VAL A 251 6.20 3.39 -2.63
C VAL A 251 6.13 1.86 -2.78
N GLY A 252 4.97 1.35 -3.18
CA GLY A 252 4.78 -0.09 -3.38
C GLY A 252 5.72 -0.67 -4.44
N THR A 253 5.92 0.06 -5.54
CA THR A 253 6.82 -0.36 -6.63
C THR A 253 8.29 -0.31 -6.20
N LYS A 254 8.75 0.79 -5.58
CA LYS A 254 10.14 0.94 -5.13
C LYS A 254 10.55 -0.11 -4.09
N PHE A 255 9.63 -0.55 -3.23
CA PHE A 255 9.93 -1.63 -2.29
C PHE A 255 10.20 -2.97 -3.00
N ILE A 256 9.42 -3.30 -4.05
CA ILE A 256 9.65 -4.49 -4.88
C ILE A 256 11.00 -4.38 -5.61
N GLU A 257 11.32 -3.23 -6.19
CA GLU A 257 12.61 -2.98 -6.85
C GLU A 257 13.77 -3.18 -5.88
N TRP A 258 13.68 -2.62 -4.66
CA TRP A 258 14.71 -2.79 -3.64
C TRP A 258 14.90 -4.26 -3.26
N LEU A 259 13.82 -5.02 -3.03
CA LEU A 259 13.92 -6.44 -2.70
C LEU A 259 14.68 -7.22 -3.78
N LEU A 260 14.34 -7.00 -5.04
CA LEU A 260 14.91 -7.73 -6.18
C LEU A 260 16.36 -7.31 -6.47
N ASP A 261 16.64 -6.01 -6.49
CA ASP A 261 17.98 -5.50 -6.80
C ASP A 261 19.01 -5.82 -5.71
N ASN A 262 18.55 -6.09 -4.49
CA ASN A 262 19.38 -6.43 -3.34
C ASN A 262 19.37 -7.93 -2.98
N TYR A 263 18.62 -8.78 -3.69
CA TYR A 263 18.70 -10.22 -3.50
C TYR A 263 20.13 -10.74 -3.73
N GLY A 264 20.68 -11.45 -2.75
CA GLY A 264 22.06 -11.94 -2.74
C GLY A 264 23.14 -10.88 -2.42
N LYS A 265 22.77 -9.60 -2.27
CA LYS A 265 23.68 -8.48 -1.94
C LYS A 265 23.42 -7.89 -0.56
N ASP A 266 22.16 -7.90 -0.13
CA ASP A 266 21.71 -7.56 1.21
C ASP A 266 21.14 -8.81 1.89
N ALA A 267 21.58 -9.08 3.12
CA ALA A 267 21.18 -10.27 3.85
C ALA A 267 19.70 -10.25 4.26
N ASN A 268 19.15 -9.08 4.58
CA ASN A 268 17.73 -8.95 4.91
C ASN A 268 16.86 -9.12 3.66
N ALA A 269 17.20 -8.50 2.52
CA ALA A 269 16.49 -8.71 1.27
C ALA A 269 16.51 -10.19 0.84
N THR A 270 17.66 -10.86 1.01
CA THR A 270 17.81 -12.30 0.71
C THR A 270 16.92 -13.16 1.60
N MET A 271 16.99 -12.94 2.92
CA MET A 271 16.13 -13.62 3.89
C MET A 271 14.65 -13.38 3.61
N MET A 272 14.25 -12.15 3.31
CA MET A 272 12.86 -11.79 3.02
C MET A 272 12.34 -12.52 1.79
N LEU A 273 13.07 -12.49 0.67
CA LEU A 273 12.64 -13.17 -0.56
C LEU A 273 12.73 -14.69 -0.45
N ASP A 274 13.65 -15.24 0.32
CA ASP A 274 13.75 -16.68 0.51
C ASP A 274 12.57 -17.24 1.32
N ASN A 275 12.02 -16.46 2.24
CA ASN A 275 11.08 -16.96 3.25
C ASN A 275 9.67 -16.36 3.17
N ASN A 276 9.48 -15.28 2.42
CA ASN A 276 8.18 -14.62 2.25
C ASN A 276 7.80 -14.51 0.78
N GLN A 277 6.51 -14.28 0.52
CA GLN A 277 6.03 -13.79 -0.76
C GLN A 277 5.42 -12.41 -0.61
N PHE A 278 5.68 -11.56 -1.61
CA PHE A 278 5.22 -10.17 -1.63
C PHE A 278 4.32 -9.97 -2.85
N HIS A 279 3.08 -9.56 -2.61
CA HIS A 279 2.03 -9.47 -3.63
C HIS A 279 1.57 -8.02 -3.70
N TYR A 280 1.99 -7.30 -4.72
CA TYR A 280 1.61 -5.91 -4.91
C TYR A 280 0.59 -5.76 -6.03
N ILE A 281 -0.57 -5.18 -5.73
CA ILE A 281 -1.74 -5.10 -6.61
C ILE A 281 -2.02 -3.64 -7.00
N ILE A 282 -2.19 -3.38 -8.30
CA ILE A 282 -2.70 -2.10 -8.80
C ILE A 282 -4.21 -2.19 -8.92
N HIS A 283 -4.93 -1.40 -8.10
CA HIS A 283 -6.35 -1.64 -7.83
C HIS A 283 -7.31 -0.89 -8.79
N ASN A 284 -7.11 0.41 -9.03
CA ASN A 284 -8.01 1.23 -9.89
C ASN A 284 -7.26 1.80 -11.11
N PRO A 285 -6.88 0.95 -12.09
CA PRO A 285 -6.08 1.42 -13.23
C PRO A 285 -6.86 2.38 -14.15
N ASP A 286 -8.17 2.21 -14.30
CA ASP A 286 -9.01 3.07 -15.14
C ASP A 286 -9.15 4.48 -14.55
N GLY A 287 -9.45 4.55 -13.24
CA GLY A 287 -9.52 5.83 -12.54
C GLY A 287 -8.17 6.54 -12.57
N ARG A 288 -7.06 5.82 -12.31
CA ARG A 288 -5.71 6.41 -12.37
C ARG A 288 -5.46 7.02 -13.75
N LYS A 289 -5.84 6.34 -14.82
CA LYS A 289 -5.62 6.85 -16.19
C LYS A 289 -6.32 8.19 -16.46
N LEU A 290 -7.47 8.42 -15.83
CA LEU A 290 -8.13 9.72 -15.82
C LEU A 290 -7.38 10.72 -14.95
N ALA A 291 -6.98 10.34 -13.72
CA ALA A 291 -6.23 11.23 -12.83
C ALA A 291 -4.92 11.73 -13.46
N GLU A 292 -4.28 10.90 -14.28
CA GLU A 292 -3.07 11.24 -15.04
C GLU A 292 -3.30 12.30 -16.14
N GLN A 293 -4.55 12.67 -16.40
CA GLN A 293 -4.87 13.87 -17.15
C GLN A 293 -4.96 15.01 -16.15
N ASP A 294 -4.06 15.99 -16.21
CA ASP A 294 -3.96 17.12 -15.26
C ASP A 294 -5.34 17.76 -14.96
N ARG A 295 -6.24 17.79 -15.96
CA ARG A 295 -7.62 18.30 -15.89
C ARG A 295 -8.61 17.45 -15.08
N ALA A 296 -8.20 16.25 -14.68
CA ALA A 296 -8.94 15.29 -13.89
C ALA A 296 -8.10 14.75 -12.72
N ALA A 297 -7.05 15.48 -12.31
CA ALA A 297 -6.14 15.09 -11.24
C ALA A 297 -6.84 14.73 -9.93
N ARG A 298 -8.07 15.23 -9.71
CA ARG A 298 -8.89 14.94 -8.54
C ARG A 298 -9.64 13.60 -8.59
N GLN A 299 -9.61 12.89 -9.71
CA GLN A 299 -10.34 11.63 -9.90
C GLN A 299 -10.02 10.66 -8.75
N ARG A 300 -11.06 10.23 -8.04
CA ARG A 300 -10.95 9.28 -6.93
C ARG A 300 -11.44 7.90 -7.31
N LYS A 301 -12.67 7.85 -7.79
CA LYS A 301 -13.48 6.65 -7.98
C LYS A 301 -13.05 5.88 -9.23
N ASN A 302 -13.60 4.69 -9.42
CA ASN A 302 -13.49 3.99 -10.70
C ASN A 302 -14.31 4.71 -11.80
N THR A 303 -14.50 4.06 -12.94
CA THR A 303 -15.11 4.67 -14.13
C THR A 303 -16.46 4.07 -14.49
N ASN A 304 -17.21 3.51 -13.55
CA ASN A 304 -18.50 2.87 -13.82
C ASN A 304 -19.58 3.88 -14.26
N TYR A 305 -19.62 4.17 -15.56
CA TYR A 305 -20.53 5.13 -16.18
C TYR A 305 -21.89 4.54 -16.58
N THR A 306 -22.16 3.26 -16.31
CA THR A 306 -23.47 2.64 -16.63
C THR A 306 -24.39 2.67 -15.42
N THR A 307 -23.90 2.24 -14.26
CA THR A 307 -24.72 2.17 -13.03
C THR A 307 -24.35 3.22 -11.99
N ALA A 308 -23.23 3.93 -12.18
CA ALA A 308 -22.75 4.98 -11.27
C ALA A 308 -22.53 6.35 -11.96
N PHE A 309 -23.29 6.65 -13.02
CA PHE A 309 -23.24 7.94 -13.70
C PHE A 309 -23.98 9.05 -12.95
N CYS A 310 -23.30 10.16 -12.66
CA CYS A 310 -23.89 11.33 -12.04
C CYS A 310 -24.00 12.50 -13.04
N THR A 311 -25.21 13.09 -13.14
CA THR A 311 -25.49 14.27 -13.99
C THR A 311 -25.54 15.58 -13.21
N ASN A 312 -25.50 15.56 -11.87
CA ASN A 312 -25.70 16.73 -11.01
C ASN A 312 -24.59 16.82 -9.95
N THR A 313 -23.35 17.00 -10.38
CA THR A 313 -22.20 17.15 -9.47
C THR A 313 -21.96 18.62 -9.12
N THR A 314 -21.71 18.89 -7.85
CA THR A 314 -20.86 20.01 -7.42
C THR A 314 -19.39 19.59 -7.60
N GLY A 315 -18.62 20.15 -8.55
CA GLY A 315 -17.17 19.94 -8.64
C GLY A 315 -16.66 19.37 -9.96
N ASN A 316 -16.80 18.05 -10.16
CA ASN A 316 -16.03 17.33 -11.19
C ASN A 316 -16.85 16.97 -12.46
N GLY A 317 -18.10 17.40 -12.57
CA GLY A 317 -18.96 17.05 -13.70
C GLY A 317 -19.16 15.52 -13.83
N PRO A 318 -19.39 14.99 -15.04
CA PRO A 318 -19.45 13.55 -15.28
C PRO A 318 -18.19 12.78 -14.86
N LEU A 319 -17.05 13.43 -14.61
CA LEU A 319 -15.85 12.77 -14.07
C LEU A 319 -16.02 12.36 -12.60
N GLY A 320 -16.87 13.05 -11.84
CA GLY A 320 -17.27 12.63 -10.49
C GLY A 320 -18.17 11.38 -10.46
N SER A 321 -18.44 10.76 -11.61
CA SER A 321 -19.14 9.47 -11.68
C SER A 321 -18.24 8.31 -11.27
N GLY A 322 -18.84 7.14 -11.04
CA GLY A 322 -18.16 5.93 -10.60
C GLY A 322 -18.41 5.61 -9.14
N VAL A 323 -17.80 4.53 -8.68
CA VAL A 323 -17.91 3.97 -7.34
C VAL A 323 -16.61 4.13 -6.58
N ASP A 324 -16.70 4.50 -5.30
CA ASP A 324 -15.57 4.45 -4.39
C ASP A 324 -15.27 2.99 -4.06
N LEU A 325 -14.19 2.46 -4.63
CA LEU A 325 -13.80 1.06 -4.44
C LEU A 325 -13.52 0.73 -2.97
N ASN A 326 -13.08 1.70 -2.15
CA ASN A 326 -12.88 1.51 -0.72
C ASN A 326 -14.15 1.76 0.11
N ARG A 327 -15.32 1.76 -0.55
CA ARG A 327 -16.65 1.62 0.06
C ARG A 327 -17.43 0.44 -0.51
N ASN A 328 -16.84 -0.30 -1.45
CA ASN A 328 -17.52 -1.35 -2.21
C ASN A 328 -17.29 -2.75 -1.65
N TYR A 329 -16.43 -2.93 -0.65
CA TYR A 329 -16.15 -4.28 -0.12
C TYR A 329 -17.33 -4.84 0.68
N PRO A 330 -17.59 -6.15 0.64
CA PRO A 330 -18.80 -6.72 1.25
C PRO A 330 -18.86 -6.69 2.78
N PHE A 331 -17.71 -6.65 3.46
CA PHE A 331 -17.72 -6.71 4.93
C PHE A 331 -18.23 -5.39 5.51
N GLY A 332 -19.35 -5.45 6.23
CA GLY A 332 -20.00 -4.26 6.78
C GLY A 332 -20.48 -3.24 5.75
N TRP A 333 -20.77 -3.68 4.53
CA TRP A 333 -21.30 -2.81 3.49
C TRP A 333 -22.70 -2.30 3.86
N ALA A 334 -22.91 -0.98 3.79
CA ALA A 334 -24.20 -0.33 4.02
C ALA A 334 -24.87 -0.61 5.38
N THR A 335 -24.08 -0.82 6.45
CA THR A 335 -24.63 -1.19 7.75
C THR A 335 -25.20 -0.04 8.60
N GLY A 336 -25.19 1.19 8.09
CA GLY A 336 -25.93 2.32 8.66
C GLY A 336 -25.19 3.10 9.74
N GLY A 337 -23.85 3.01 9.82
CA GLY A 337 -23.07 3.98 10.58
C GLY A 337 -23.22 5.38 9.96
N ALA A 338 -23.59 6.39 10.75
CA ALA A 338 -23.67 7.77 10.25
C ALA A 338 -22.33 8.16 9.59
N GLY A 339 -22.36 8.58 8.32
CA GLY A 339 -21.18 9.00 7.55
C GLY A 339 -20.27 7.87 7.03
N GLY A 340 -20.65 6.59 7.14
CA GLY A 340 -19.79 5.46 6.76
C GLY A 340 -19.50 5.34 5.25
N SER A 341 -20.52 5.55 4.43
CA SER A 341 -20.45 5.50 2.97
C SER A 341 -21.69 6.19 2.38
N ASP A 342 -21.66 6.69 1.15
CA ASP A 342 -22.81 7.39 0.54
C ASP A 342 -23.65 6.44 -0.33
N GLY A 343 -24.98 6.62 -0.30
CA GLY A 343 -25.93 5.99 -1.23
C GLY A 343 -26.27 6.89 -2.43
N ASN A 344 -25.90 8.16 -2.38
CA ASN A 344 -26.00 9.09 -3.49
C ASN A 344 -24.89 8.81 -4.51
N ILE A 345 -25.30 8.51 -5.74
CA ILE A 345 -24.42 8.24 -6.90
C ILE A 345 -23.42 9.37 -7.19
N CYS A 346 -23.77 10.59 -6.80
CA CYS A 346 -22.95 11.78 -6.99
C CYS A 346 -21.94 12.02 -5.85
N GLY A 347 -22.00 11.25 -4.76
CA GLY A 347 -21.08 11.36 -3.63
C GLY A 347 -19.69 10.81 -3.97
N GLU A 348 -18.65 11.43 -3.40
CA GLU A 348 -17.26 10.95 -3.53
C GLU A 348 -17.02 9.61 -2.81
N THR A 349 -17.89 9.27 -1.84
CA THR A 349 -17.88 7.99 -1.12
C THR A 349 -19.04 7.08 -1.54
N PHE A 350 -19.56 7.25 -2.77
CA PHE A 350 -20.64 6.41 -3.29
C PHE A 350 -20.22 4.93 -3.26
N ARG A 351 -20.95 4.14 -2.48
CA ARG A 351 -20.60 2.75 -2.12
C ARG A 351 -20.84 1.71 -3.22
N GLY A 352 -21.45 2.14 -4.33
CA GLY A 352 -21.90 1.26 -5.40
C GLY A 352 -23.33 0.75 -5.22
N THR A 353 -23.81 -0.01 -6.20
CA THR A 353 -25.20 -0.52 -6.23
C THR A 353 -25.43 -1.75 -5.36
N GLY A 354 -24.34 -2.38 -4.91
CA GLY A 354 -24.31 -3.56 -4.06
C GLY A 354 -22.90 -3.83 -3.55
N PRO A 355 -22.73 -4.72 -2.57
CA PRO A 355 -21.40 -5.15 -2.13
C PRO A 355 -20.68 -5.88 -3.27
N ALA A 356 -19.41 -5.56 -3.49
CA ALA A 356 -18.58 -6.05 -4.60
C ALA A 356 -19.27 -5.90 -5.98
N SER A 357 -20.00 -4.81 -6.19
CA SER A 357 -20.61 -4.50 -7.50
C SER A 357 -19.56 -4.21 -8.58
N GLU A 358 -18.37 -3.75 -8.19
CA GLU A 358 -17.33 -3.36 -9.15
C GLU A 358 -16.39 -4.54 -9.49
N PRO A 359 -16.02 -4.71 -10.78
CA PRO A 359 -15.16 -5.80 -11.21
C PRO A 359 -13.75 -5.70 -10.61
N GLU A 360 -13.25 -4.48 -10.34
CA GLU A 360 -11.97 -4.27 -9.66
C GLU A 360 -12.00 -4.84 -8.24
N THR A 361 -13.06 -4.51 -7.47
CA THR A 361 -13.27 -5.03 -6.12
C THR A 361 -13.38 -6.56 -6.13
N GLN A 362 -14.11 -7.14 -7.08
CA GLN A 362 -14.22 -8.60 -7.22
C GLN A 362 -12.87 -9.25 -7.52
N ALA A 363 -12.07 -8.68 -8.42
CA ALA A 363 -10.76 -9.21 -8.80
C ALA A 363 -9.82 -9.26 -7.58
N VAL A 364 -9.72 -8.16 -6.81
CA VAL A 364 -8.87 -8.11 -5.62
C VAL A 364 -9.42 -9.01 -4.50
N LEU A 365 -10.73 -8.98 -4.25
CA LEU A 365 -11.36 -9.82 -3.22
C LEU A 365 -11.10 -11.32 -3.48
N ASN A 366 -11.33 -11.77 -4.71
CA ASN A 366 -11.13 -13.17 -5.11
C ASN A 366 -9.65 -13.57 -5.04
N TYR A 367 -8.73 -12.68 -5.43
CA TYR A 367 -7.30 -12.97 -5.36
C TYR A 367 -6.79 -13.09 -3.93
N VAL A 368 -7.16 -12.15 -3.05
CA VAL A 368 -6.61 -12.09 -1.69
C VAL A 368 -7.24 -13.13 -0.78
N ARG A 369 -8.58 -13.23 -0.79
CA ARG A 369 -9.34 -14.13 0.10
C ARG A 369 -9.56 -15.52 -0.49
N GLY A 370 -9.65 -15.63 -1.82
CA GLY A 370 -10.02 -16.88 -2.47
C GLY A 370 -11.53 -17.14 -2.43
N THR A 371 -11.89 -18.42 -2.53
CA THR A 371 -13.27 -18.88 -2.61
C THR A 371 -13.73 -19.54 -1.31
N TRP A 372 -15.02 -19.42 -1.03
CA TRP A 372 -15.62 -20.01 0.16
C TRP A 372 -15.80 -21.53 -0.01
N ASN A 373 -15.20 -22.33 0.88
CA ASN A 373 -15.46 -23.76 0.99
C ASN A 373 -16.39 -24.04 2.17
N GLN A 374 -17.68 -24.23 1.88
CA GLN A 374 -18.70 -24.50 2.90
C GLN A 374 -18.44 -25.79 3.69
N ALA A 375 -17.93 -26.83 3.05
CA ALA A 375 -17.69 -28.13 3.70
C ALA A 375 -16.54 -28.06 4.71
N GLN A 376 -15.51 -27.28 4.42
CA GLN A 376 -14.36 -27.06 5.29
C GLN A 376 -14.53 -25.86 6.21
N CYS A 377 -15.64 -25.14 6.07
CA CYS A 377 -15.88 -23.87 6.74
C CYS A 377 -14.66 -22.92 6.64
N LYS A 378 -14.11 -22.70 5.44
CA LYS A 378 -12.97 -21.78 5.28
C LYS A 378 -12.93 -21.09 3.94
N TRP A 379 -12.25 -19.94 3.89
CA TRP A 379 -11.76 -19.39 2.64
C TRP A 379 -10.47 -20.10 2.23
N GLU A 380 -10.38 -20.49 0.96
CA GLU A 380 -9.21 -21.19 0.42
C GLU A 380 -8.87 -20.75 -1.00
N GLY A 381 -7.61 -21.01 -1.41
CA GLY A 381 -7.10 -20.62 -2.73
C GLY A 381 -6.69 -19.15 -2.86
N GLY A 382 -6.87 -18.34 -1.80
CA GLY A 382 -6.45 -16.94 -1.75
C GLY A 382 -4.96 -16.74 -1.49
N ALA A 383 -4.49 -15.51 -1.73
CA ALA A 383 -3.15 -15.08 -1.37
C ALA A 383 -2.93 -15.07 0.15
N LEU A 384 -3.94 -14.79 0.95
CA LEU A 384 -3.84 -14.86 2.41
C LEU A 384 -4.59 -16.08 2.96
N PRO A 385 -4.02 -16.76 3.97
CA PRO A 385 -4.69 -17.87 4.64
C PRO A 385 -5.82 -17.36 5.53
N ASP A 386 -6.86 -18.18 5.66
CA ASP A 386 -7.95 -17.98 6.60
C ASP A 386 -7.59 -18.55 7.97
N GLY A 387 -7.34 -17.66 8.92
CA GLY A 387 -7.00 -18.01 10.30
C GLY A 387 -8.15 -17.84 11.29
N ARG A 388 -9.38 -17.56 10.84
CA ARG A 388 -10.54 -17.46 11.74
C ARG A 388 -10.93 -18.85 12.23
N PRO A 389 -11.28 -19.02 13.52
CA PRO A 389 -11.75 -20.27 14.08
C PRO A 389 -13.10 -20.68 13.49
N LYS A 390 -13.32 -21.98 13.32
CA LYS A 390 -14.49 -22.52 12.61
C LYS A 390 -15.67 -22.65 13.57
N SER A 391 -16.14 -21.52 14.09
CA SER A 391 -17.29 -21.43 15.01
C SER A 391 -18.62 -21.60 14.26
N ALA A 392 -19.71 -21.90 14.98
CA ALA A 392 -21.05 -21.98 14.37
C ALA A 392 -21.44 -20.67 13.67
N GLU A 393 -21.10 -19.54 14.28
CA GLU A 393 -21.33 -18.19 13.73
C GLU A 393 -20.49 -17.96 12.47
N TYR A 394 -19.20 -18.27 12.53
CA TYR A 394 -18.31 -18.13 11.39
C TYR A 394 -18.74 -19.04 10.25
N CYS A 395 -19.23 -20.26 10.53
CA CYS A 395 -19.64 -21.26 9.54
C CYS A 395 -21.00 -20.99 8.90
N ASN A 396 -21.83 -20.12 9.50
CA ASN A 396 -23.18 -19.85 9.08
C ASN A 396 -23.23 -19.33 7.62
N PRO A 397 -23.89 -20.03 6.68
CA PRO A 397 -24.01 -19.56 5.30
C PRO A 397 -24.83 -18.27 5.18
N GLU A 398 -25.73 -17.97 6.13
CA GLU A 398 -26.54 -16.74 6.11
C GLU A 398 -25.69 -15.48 6.35
N ASN A 399 -24.58 -15.62 7.09
CA ASN A 399 -23.62 -14.54 7.32
C ASN A 399 -22.78 -14.21 6.07
N ARG A 400 -22.81 -15.07 5.05
CA ARG A 400 -22.07 -14.89 3.78
C ARG A 400 -22.94 -14.36 2.66
N SER A 401 -23.84 -13.45 3.01
CA SER A 401 -24.80 -12.87 2.07
C SER A 401 -24.11 -12.04 1.00
N THR A 402 -24.40 -12.35 -0.27
CA THR A 402 -23.95 -11.56 -1.42
C THR A 402 -24.76 -10.27 -1.59
N ILE A 403 -25.82 -10.06 -0.82
CA ILE A 403 -26.73 -8.92 -0.93
C ILE A 403 -26.46 -7.89 0.18
N THR A 404 -26.35 -8.38 1.42
CA THR A 404 -26.18 -7.53 2.61
C THR A 404 -24.74 -7.44 3.09
N GLY A 405 -23.84 -8.26 2.53
CA GLY A 405 -22.46 -8.33 2.96
C GLY A 405 -22.22 -9.31 4.12
N GLU A 406 -20.99 -9.32 4.61
CA GLU A 406 -20.53 -10.15 5.74
C GLU A 406 -20.56 -9.35 7.04
N LEU A 407 -21.04 -9.98 8.12
CA LEU A 407 -21.35 -9.31 9.39
C LEU A 407 -20.80 -10.02 10.63
N ASP A 408 -19.89 -10.99 10.51
CA ASP A 408 -19.23 -11.57 11.69
C ASP A 408 -18.12 -10.62 12.20
N TRP A 409 -18.49 -9.68 13.06
CA TRP A 409 -17.61 -8.66 13.64
C TRP A 409 -16.84 -9.11 14.90
N THR A 410 -17.20 -10.27 15.47
CA THR A 410 -16.75 -10.66 16.81
C THR A 410 -15.68 -11.75 16.79
N THR A 411 -15.45 -12.40 15.65
CA THR A 411 -14.49 -13.50 15.55
C THR A 411 -13.13 -13.02 14.99
N GLY A 412 -12.05 -13.18 15.78
CA GLY A 412 -10.68 -12.90 15.35
C GLY A 412 -9.93 -14.14 14.88
N ALA A 413 -8.72 -13.97 14.32
CA ALA A 413 -7.81 -15.10 14.15
C ALA A 413 -7.23 -15.57 15.48
N SER A 414 -6.74 -16.81 15.50
CA SER A 414 -5.84 -17.29 16.57
C SER A 414 -4.53 -16.49 16.57
N GLU A 415 -3.87 -16.40 17.73
CA GLU A 415 -2.48 -15.91 17.82
C GLU A 415 -1.51 -16.80 17.01
N GLU A 416 -1.90 -18.05 16.71
CA GLU A 416 -1.20 -18.99 15.82
C GLU A 416 -1.52 -18.78 14.34
N TYR A 417 -1.97 -17.58 13.95
CA TYR A 417 -2.19 -17.24 12.54
C TYR A 417 -0.96 -17.64 11.70
N PRO A 418 -1.14 -18.41 10.61
CA PRO A 418 -0.03 -19.04 9.86
C PRO A 418 0.94 -18.04 9.22
N GLY A 419 0.57 -16.76 9.19
CA GLY A 419 1.46 -15.65 8.85
C GLY A 419 1.03 -14.91 7.59
N GLY A 420 1.58 -13.71 7.41
CA GLY A 420 1.20 -12.77 6.37
C GLY A 420 0.30 -11.64 6.85
N MET A 421 0.02 -10.67 5.97
CA MET A 421 -0.81 -9.51 6.28
C MET A 421 -1.32 -8.83 5.01
N PHE A 422 -2.35 -8.00 5.16
CA PHE A 422 -2.84 -7.11 4.12
C PHE A 422 -2.55 -5.63 4.45
N ILE A 423 -2.18 -4.83 3.46
CA ILE A 423 -2.07 -3.37 3.59
C ILE A 423 -2.71 -2.67 2.40
N ASP A 424 -3.63 -1.74 2.63
CA ASP A 424 -4.09 -0.80 1.61
C ASP A 424 -3.31 0.51 1.72
N LEU A 425 -2.61 0.87 0.65
CA LEU A 425 -1.81 2.09 0.61
C LEU A 425 -2.63 3.23 0.05
N HIS A 426 -2.73 4.28 0.86
CA HIS A 426 -3.47 5.49 0.58
C HIS A 426 -2.61 6.73 0.84
N SER A 427 -3.05 7.88 0.36
CA SER A 427 -2.61 9.19 0.85
C SER A 427 -3.84 10.08 0.98
N ASN A 428 -3.90 11.09 1.85
CA ASN A 428 -2.88 11.55 2.78
C ASN A 428 -3.46 11.66 4.20
N ALA A 429 -2.59 11.53 5.21
CA ALA A 429 -2.88 11.87 6.62
C ALA A 429 -1.70 11.57 7.57
N ARG A 430 -0.70 10.79 7.12
CA ARG A 430 0.34 10.21 7.98
C ARG A 430 -0.27 9.38 9.12
N ALA A 431 -1.13 8.43 8.75
CA ALA A 431 -1.89 7.60 9.68
C ALA A 431 -1.82 6.12 9.34
N ILE A 432 -1.82 5.27 10.36
CA ILE A 432 -1.95 3.81 10.26
C ILE A 432 -3.27 3.42 10.90
N LEU A 433 -4.15 2.84 10.09
CA LEU A 433 -5.51 2.50 10.47
C LEU A 433 -5.71 0.99 10.47
N TRP A 434 -6.37 0.46 11.50
CA TRP A 434 -6.77 -0.95 11.53
C TRP A 434 -8.28 -1.10 11.75
N PRO A 435 -8.83 -2.30 11.53
CA PRO A 435 -10.24 -2.57 11.76
C PRO A 435 -10.69 -2.33 13.20
N TRP A 436 -11.92 -1.87 13.42
CA TRP A 436 -12.97 -1.66 12.40
C TRP A 436 -13.04 -0.20 11.93
N GLY A 437 -13.51 0.03 10.70
CA GLY A 437 -13.77 1.34 10.14
C GLY A 437 -15.05 2.01 10.61
N VAL A 438 -15.99 1.28 11.25
CA VAL A 438 -17.33 1.79 11.62
C VAL A 438 -17.68 1.49 13.07
N GLU A 439 -18.06 2.51 13.85
CA GLU A 439 -18.49 2.35 15.25
C GLU A 439 -19.79 1.54 15.36
N ARG A 440 -19.78 0.52 16.23
CA ARG A 440 -20.96 -0.33 16.48
C ARG A 440 -21.20 -0.52 17.98
N THR A 441 -22.43 -0.30 18.43
CA THR A 441 -22.87 -0.49 19.83
C THR A 441 -22.57 -1.91 20.34
N GLU A 442 -22.85 -2.91 19.51
CA GLU A 442 -22.65 -4.34 19.78
C GLU A 442 -21.17 -4.75 19.95
N ASN A 443 -20.22 -3.91 19.49
CA ASN A 443 -18.78 -4.10 19.69
C ASN A 443 -18.19 -3.04 20.62
N GLY A 444 -18.98 -2.55 21.57
CA GLY A 444 -18.57 -1.52 22.51
C GLY A 444 -18.12 -0.24 21.81
N PHE A 445 -18.87 0.21 20.80
CA PHE A 445 -18.60 1.39 19.95
C PHE A 445 -17.21 1.36 19.30
N ASN A 446 -16.86 0.22 18.69
CA ASN A 446 -15.54 0.00 18.10
C ASN A 446 -14.36 0.10 19.04
N THR A 447 -14.55 -0.07 20.35
CA THR A 447 -13.40 0.06 21.24
C THR A 447 -12.30 -0.96 20.94
N HIS A 448 -12.60 -2.13 20.33
CA HIS A 448 -11.59 -3.15 20.01
C HIS A 448 -12.08 -4.10 18.88
N SER A 449 -11.30 -4.31 17.81
CA SER A 449 -11.43 -5.51 16.98
C SER A 449 -11.07 -6.77 17.79
N PRO A 450 -11.52 -7.99 17.45
CA PRO A 450 -11.22 -9.18 18.24
C PRO A 450 -9.72 -9.41 18.55
N ASN A 451 -8.81 -9.07 17.62
CA ASN A 451 -7.36 -9.12 17.81
C ASN A 451 -6.73 -7.77 18.22
N ASN A 452 -7.49 -6.86 18.84
CA ASN A 452 -7.09 -5.45 18.96
C ASN A 452 -5.71 -5.21 19.57
N LYS A 453 -5.31 -5.97 20.61
CA LYS A 453 -3.99 -5.81 21.22
C LYS A 453 -2.89 -6.09 20.19
N GLY A 454 -2.96 -7.23 19.50
CA GLY A 454 -1.99 -7.58 18.45
C GLY A 454 -1.98 -6.55 17.32
N MET A 455 -3.17 -6.11 16.88
CA MET A 455 -3.28 -5.13 15.81
C MET A 455 -2.67 -3.77 16.19
N ALA A 456 -2.90 -3.32 17.42
CA ALA A 456 -2.34 -2.08 17.95
C ALA A 456 -0.82 -2.14 18.12
N VAL A 457 -0.27 -3.29 18.54
CA VAL A 457 1.18 -3.49 18.66
C VAL A 457 1.86 -3.41 17.29
N ILE A 458 1.32 -4.10 16.28
CA ILE A 458 1.81 -4.01 14.90
C ILE A 458 1.74 -2.56 14.40
N ALA A 459 0.62 -1.87 14.61
CA ALA A 459 0.44 -0.48 14.19
C ALA A 459 1.47 0.47 14.82
N GLN A 460 1.75 0.31 16.12
CA GLN A 460 2.70 1.15 16.85
C GLN A 460 4.16 0.86 16.49
N ARG A 461 4.49 -0.39 16.13
CA ARG A 461 5.78 -0.75 15.53
C ARG A 461 5.94 -0.09 14.15
N LEU A 462 4.92 -0.18 13.30
CA LEU A 462 4.93 0.50 12.01
C LEU A 462 5.06 2.03 12.17
N ALA A 463 4.31 2.61 13.12
CA ALA A 463 4.33 4.03 13.46
C ALA A 463 5.70 4.53 13.93
N TYR A 464 6.48 3.68 14.62
CA TYR A 464 7.86 3.99 14.98
C TYR A 464 8.72 4.25 13.75
N HIS A 465 8.57 3.44 12.70
CA HIS A 465 9.40 3.53 11.51
C HIS A 465 9.02 4.67 10.56
N ASN A 466 7.72 4.94 10.40
CA ASN A 466 7.25 5.98 9.48
C ASN A 466 6.88 7.30 10.16
N ASN A 467 6.96 7.39 11.50
CA ASN A 467 6.65 8.60 12.27
C ASN A 467 5.16 9.02 12.15
N TYR A 468 4.24 8.07 11.93
CA TYR A 468 2.80 8.34 11.72
C TYR A 468 1.97 8.22 13.01
N SER A 469 0.70 8.64 12.97
CA SER A 469 -0.27 8.27 13.99
C SER A 469 -0.75 6.84 13.79
N SER A 470 -1.29 6.22 14.84
CA SER A 470 -1.85 4.87 14.77
C SER A 470 -3.17 4.81 15.53
N GLN A 471 -4.28 4.55 14.83
CA GLN A 471 -5.64 4.57 15.40
C GLN A 471 -6.60 3.66 14.62
N GLN A 472 -7.73 3.23 15.18
CA GLN A 472 -8.71 2.43 14.41
C GLN A 472 -9.51 3.28 13.40
N LEU A 473 -9.81 4.52 13.77
CA LEU A 473 -10.72 5.41 13.05
C LEU A 473 -10.05 6.75 12.76
N LEU A 474 -10.44 7.44 11.69
CA LEU A 474 -10.02 8.82 11.38
C LEU A 474 -10.91 9.88 12.03
N SER A 475 -11.66 9.51 13.08
CA SER A 475 -12.71 10.32 13.73
C SER A 475 -14.08 10.31 13.05
N TYR A 476 -14.22 9.49 12.01
CA TYR A 476 -15.48 9.26 11.31
C TYR A 476 -15.56 7.80 10.83
N ASN A 477 -16.78 7.35 10.55
CA ASN A 477 -17.05 5.99 10.10
C ASN A 477 -16.64 5.80 8.63
N THR A 478 -16.20 4.59 8.31
CA THR A 478 -15.94 4.08 6.97
C THR A 478 -16.51 2.67 6.86
N GLU A 479 -17.35 2.43 5.87
CA GLU A 479 -18.00 1.13 5.62
C GLU A 479 -17.52 0.54 4.30
N GLY A 480 -17.46 -0.80 4.20
CA GLY A 480 -17.08 -1.48 2.96
C GLY A 480 -15.63 -1.23 2.54
N THR A 481 -14.71 -1.18 3.51
CA THR A 481 -13.28 -0.96 3.28
C THR A 481 -12.51 -2.27 3.06
N THR A 482 -11.36 -2.19 2.37
CA THR A 482 -10.43 -3.30 2.18
C THR A 482 -9.92 -3.88 3.50
N LYS A 483 -9.48 -3.01 4.43
CA LYS A 483 -8.91 -3.43 5.72
C LYS A 483 -9.92 -4.22 6.54
N ASP A 484 -11.17 -3.76 6.59
CA ASP A 484 -12.23 -4.43 7.35
C ASP A 484 -12.61 -5.74 6.66
N ALA A 485 -12.62 -5.77 5.33
CA ALA A 485 -12.91 -6.99 4.58
C ALA A 485 -11.87 -8.09 4.80
N PHE A 486 -10.59 -7.82 4.63
CA PHE A 486 -9.59 -8.90 4.71
C PHE A 486 -9.35 -9.38 6.15
N TYR A 487 -9.44 -8.48 7.14
CA TYR A 487 -9.47 -8.90 8.53
C TYR A 487 -10.76 -9.65 8.86
N GLY A 488 -11.91 -9.14 8.43
CA GLY A 488 -13.20 -9.76 8.66
C GLY A 488 -13.32 -11.14 7.99
N PHE A 489 -12.78 -11.36 6.80
CA PHE A 489 -12.89 -12.68 6.17
C PHE A 489 -11.89 -13.70 6.69
N LEU A 490 -10.65 -13.27 6.95
CA LEU A 490 -9.51 -14.15 7.15
C LEU A 490 -8.90 -14.08 8.54
N GLY A 491 -9.25 -13.05 9.33
CA GLY A 491 -8.54 -12.69 10.55
C GLY A 491 -7.10 -12.27 10.29
N ALA A 492 -6.74 -11.99 9.03
CA ALA A 492 -5.41 -11.53 8.65
C ALA A 492 -5.21 -10.09 9.14
N PRO A 493 -4.08 -9.75 9.78
CA PRO A 493 -3.80 -8.36 10.11
C PRO A 493 -3.89 -7.50 8.85
N SER A 494 -4.79 -6.53 8.88
CA SER A 494 -5.14 -5.72 7.72
C SER A 494 -5.12 -4.26 8.12
N TYR A 495 -4.43 -3.44 7.32
CA TYR A 495 -4.22 -2.02 7.63
C TYR A 495 -4.52 -1.14 6.44
N THR A 496 -4.94 0.09 6.71
CA THR A 496 -4.80 1.20 5.76
C THR A 496 -3.63 2.06 6.23
N VAL A 497 -2.72 2.42 5.32
CA VAL A 497 -1.63 3.36 5.60
C VAL A 497 -1.82 4.59 4.74
N GLU A 498 -2.18 5.69 5.38
CA GLU A 498 -2.33 7.02 4.79
C GLU A 498 -0.97 7.72 4.79
N MET A 499 -0.26 7.70 3.68
CA MET A 499 1.10 8.24 3.58
C MET A 499 1.16 9.66 3.05
N GLY A 500 2.29 10.30 3.30
CA GLY A 500 2.55 11.65 2.81
C GLY A 500 1.63 12.70 3.41
N ARG A 501 1.80 13.94 2.93
CA ARG A 501 1.12 15.14 3.45
C ARG A 501 0.06 15.70 2.51
N SER A 502 0.02 15.21 1.27
CA SER A 502 -0.84 15.72 0.20
C SER A 502 -1.18 14.58 -0.77
N PHE A 503 -2.31 14.66 -1.48
CA PHE A 503 -2.56 13.74 -2.61
C PHE A 503 -1.60 14.03 -3.78
N TYR A 504 -1.13 15.27 -3.89
CA TYR A 504 -0.30 15.82 -4.97
C TYR A 504 1.11 16.14 -4.44
N GLU A 505 1.72 15.14 -3.82
CA GLU A 505 2.98 15.32 -3.10
C GLU A 505 4.16 15.61 -4.05
N ASP A 506 4.96 16.62 -3.69
CA ASP A 506 6.17 17.00 -4.41
C ASP A 506 7.19 15.86 -4.45
N CYS A 507 7.87 15.68 -5.57
CA CYS A 507 8.86 14.62 -5.77
C CYS A 507 10.05 14.70 -4.79
N GLY A 508 10.50 15.91 -4.47
CA GLY A 508 11.56 16.10 -3.50
C GLY A 508 11.12 15.71 -2.09
N VAL A 509 9.87 16.01 -1.71
CA VAL A 509 9.30 15.55 -0.43
C VAL A 509 9.15 14.04 -0.43
N PHE A 510 8.59 13.48 -1.51
CA PHE A 510 8.40 12.04 -1.66
C PHE A 510 9.71 11.25 -1.47
N GLU A 511 10.78 11.62 -2.18
CA GLU A 511 12.06 10.90 -2.13
C GLU A 511 12.80 11.08 -0.79
N ARG A 512 12.66 12.25 -0.13
CA ARG A 512 13.37 12.53 1.13
C ARG A 512 12.61 12.07 2.38
N GLU A 513 11.30 11.95 2.30
CA GLU A 513 10.42 11.70 3.45
C GLU A 513 9.49 10.51 3.21
N THR A 514 8.52 10.63 2.31
CA THR A 514 7.42 9.65 2.20
C THR A 514 7.91 8.25 1.85
N ASN A 515 8.78 8.10 0.86
CA ASN A 515 9.34 6.80 0.48
C ASN A 515 10.21 6.19 1.61
N PRO A 516 11.25 6.86 2.13
CA PRO A 516 12.10 6.26 3.17
C PRO A 516 11.36 5.97 4.49
N GLU A 517 10.40 6.81 4.91
CA GLU A 517 9.58 6.58 6.11
C GLU A 517 8.78 5.28 6.00
N ASN A 518 8.11 5.04 4.86
CA ASN A 518 7.29 3.85 4.65
C ASN A 518 8.13 2.60 4.33
N PHE A 519 9.25 2.77 3.62
CA PHE A 519 10.20 1.69 3.33
C PHE A 519 10.68 1.00 4.63
N ASN A 520 11.06 1.79 5.65
CA ASN A 520 11.51 1.25 6.94
C ASN A 520 10.42 0.42 7.63
N GLY A 521 9.17 0.86 7.53
CA GLY A 521 8.01 0.15 8.04
C GLY A 521 7.80 -1.20 7.37
N PHE A 522 7.84 -1.24 6.04
CA PHE A 522 7.71 -2.48 5.27
C PHE A 522 8.88 -3.43 5.53
N HIS A 523 10.09 -2.90 5.66
CA HIS A 523 11.27 -3.66 6.03
C HIS A 523 11.12 -4.33 7.41
N TYR A 524 10.56 -3.63 8.40
CA TYR A 524 10.24 -4.23 9.70
C TYR A 524 9.17 -5.33 9.60
N LEU A 525 8.04 -5.03 8.95
CA LEU A 525 6.93 -5.98 8.84
C LEU A 525 7.34 -7.27 8.13
N SER A 526 8.18 -7.15 7.10
CA SER A 526 8.74 -8.29 6.35
C SER A 526 9.52 -9.29 7.23
N ARG A 527 10.02 -8.86 8.39
CA ARG A 527 10.78 -9.71 9.34
C ARG A 527 9.88 -10.37 10.39
N THR A 528 8.59 -10.03 10.42
CA THR A 528 7.63 -10.53 11.41
C THR A 528 6.50 -11.37 10.81
N LEU A 529 6.42 -11.48 9.47
CA LEU A 529 5.29 -12.10 8.77
C LEU A 529 5.00 -13.55 9.18
N HIS A 530 6.00 -14.36 9.53
CA HIS A 530 5.82 -15.78 9.90
C HIS A 530 4.86 -15.99 11.09
N ARG A 531 4.92 -15.09 12.07
CA ARG A 531 4.06 -15.08 13.27
C ARG A 531 3.72 -13.64 13.65
N ILE A 532 3.01 -12.97 12.75
CA ILE A 532 2.72 -11.54 12.81
C ILE A 532 1.91 -11.11 14.04
N TYR A 533 1.14 -12.01 14.66
CA TYR A 533 0.45 -11.72 15.94
C TYR A 533 1.32 -11.99 17.18
N GLN A 534 2.54 -12.51 17.02
CA GLN A 534 3.43 -12.86 18.14
C GLN A 534 4.75 -12.07 18.09
N LEU A 535 5.47 -12.10 16.96
CA LEU A 535 6.80 -11.51 16.83
C LEU A 535 6.84 -10.00 17.13
N PRO A 536 5.81 -9.19 16.81
CA PRO A 536 5.83 -7.76 17.16
C PRO A 536 5.85 -7.46 18.67
N PHE A 537 5.48 -8.43 19.52
CA PHE A 537 5.54 -8.29 20.98
C PHE A 537 6.95 -8.48 21.57
N GLY A 538 7.89 -9.01 20.79
CA GLY A 538 9.29 -9.13 21.20
C GLY A 538 10.18 -8.02 20.64
N PRO A 539 11.49 -8.07 20.92
CA PRO A 539 12.44 -7.04 20.52
C PRO A 539 12.66 -6.93 19.00
N ASP A 540 12.85 -5.72 18.48
CA ASP A 540 13.31 -5.53 17.11
C ASP A 540 14.84 -5.69 17.05
N THR A 541 15.31 -6.75 16.38
CA THR A 541 16.75 -6.97 16.15
C THR A 541 17.19 -6.31 14.86
N VAL A 542 18.22 -5.47 14.89
CA VAL A 542 18.82 -4.82 13.72
C VAL A 542 20.35 -4.78 13.82
N ASP A 543 21.00 -4.19 12.81
CA ASP A 543 22.46 -3.99 12.77
C ASP A 543 23.24 -5.29 13.00
N VAL A 544 22.78 -6.39 12.42
CA VAL A 544 23.48 -7.67 12.49
C VAL A 544 24.75 -7.59 11.66
N GLN A 545 25.88 -7.83 12.29
CA GLN A 545 27.20 -7.76 11.68
C GLN A 545 27.98 -9.04 11.98
N VAL A 546 28.60 -9.60 10.95
CA VAL A 546 29.61 -10.66 11.08
C VAL A 546 30.96 -10.01 10.80
N ALA A 547 31.91 -10.15 11.72
CA ALA A 547 33.24 -9.55 11.65
C ALA A 547 34.10 -10.25 10.59
N GLN A 548 33.83 -9.92 9.33
CA GLN A 548 34.45 -10.51 8.17
C GLN A 548 34.63 -9.48 7.06
N THR A 549 35.83 -9.46 6.46
CA THR A 549 36.13 -8.64 5.26
C THR A 549 36.41 -9.49 4.03
N ASN A 550 36.83 -10.76 4.21
CA ASN A 550 37.06 -11.75 3.17
C ASN A 550 36.56 -13.12 3.64
N PRO A 551 36.23 -14.06 2.73
CA PRO A 551 35.89 -15.44 3.10
C PRO A 551 36.87 -16.03 4.14
N VAL A 552 36.35 -16.67 5.18
CA VAL A 552 37.16 -17.27 6.25
C VAL A 552 37.28 -18.78 6.06
N ASP A 553 38.39 -19.36 6.51
CA ASP A 553 38.54 -20.81 6.49
C ASP A 553 37.55 -21.47 7.46
N ALA A 554 37.01 -22.63 7.05
CA ALA A 554 36.16 -23.45 7.90
C ALA A 554 36.89 -23.80 9.21
N GLY A 555 36.23 -23.60 10.34
CA GLY A 555 36.80 -23.76 11.69
C GLY A 555 37.34 -22.48 12.31
N THR A 556 37.40 -21.37 11.55
CA THR A 556 37.70 -20.05 12.10
C THR A 556 36.53 -19.56 12.94
N LYS A 557 36.81 -19.06 14.14
CA LYS A 557 35.79 -18.38 14.94
C LYS A 557 35.58 -16.97 14.44
N VAL A 558 34.34 -16.59 14.17
CA VAL A 558 33.98 -15.25 13.69
C VAL A 558 33.09 -14.54 14.70
N GLN A 559 33.34 -13.26 14.95
CA GLN A 559 32.50 -12.47 15.84
C GLN A 559 31.20 -12.09 15.13
N VAL A 560 30.08 -12.21 15.84
CA VAL A 560 28.78 -11.67 15.43
C VAL A 560 28.32 -10.64 16.45
N SER A 561 27.65 -9.58 15.99
CA SER A 561 26.99 -8.62 16.86
C SER A 561 25.66 -8.15 16.28
N ALA A 562 24.76 -7.67 17.13
CA ALA A 562 23.48 -7.08 16.75
C ALA A 562 23.01 -6.04 17.78
N LEU A 563 22.12 -5.15 17.37
CA LEU A 563 21.32 -4.31 18.27
C LEU A 563 19.96 -4.96 18.48
N VAL A 564 19.55 -5.15 19.73
CA VAL A 564 18.26 -5.74 20.12
C VAL A 564 17.49 -4.71 20.93
N ASP A 565 16.32 -4.30 20.45
CA ASP A 565 15.59 -3.15 20.99
C ASP A 565 14.08 -3.42 21.11
N ASP A 566 13.61 -3.60 22.34
CA ASP A 566 12.18 -3.78 22.63
C ASP A 566 11.40 -2.46 22.56
N ASN A 567 12.08 -1.31 22.67
CA ASN A 567 11.46 0.00 22.82
C ASN A 567 11.15 0.73 21.48
N ARG A 568 11.16 0.02 20.36
CA ARG A 568 10.82 0.59 19.04
C ARG A 568 9.32 0.70 18.81
N TYR A 569 8.64 1.45 19.64
CA TYR A 569 7.21 1.76 19.53
C TYR A 569 7.02 3.27 19.42
N ARG A 570 6.03 3.69 18.63
CA ARG A 570 5.52 5.05 18.69
C ARG A 570 4.11 5.03 19.24
N TYR A 571 3.97 5.66 20.40
CA TYR A 571 2.70 5.83 21.07
C TYR A 571 2.01 7.08 20.53
N SER A 572 0.72 6.96 20.20
CA SER A 572 -0.10 8.15 19.96
C SER A 572 -0.29 8.88 21.30
N ASN A 573 -0.10 10.20 21.33
CA ASN A 573 -0.16 10.93 22.61
C ASN A 573 -1.62 11.01 23.10
N ALA A 574 -1.83 10.77 24.40
CA ALA A 574 -3.14 11.00 25.02
C ALA A 574 -3.58 12.46 24.80
N GLY A 575 -4.84 12.66 24.39
CA GLY A 575 -5.42 13.99 24.14
C GLY A 575 -5.14 14.61 22.76
N GLN A 576 -4.56 13.86 21.81
CA GLN A 576 -4.53 14.27 20.39
C GLN A 576 -5.88 14.03 19.68
N SER A 577 -6.73 13.16 20.25
CA SER A 577 -8.01 12.75 19.69
C SER A 577 -8.97 12.32 20.81
N THR A 578 -10.28 12.42 20.57
CA THR A 578 -11.35 11.80 21.38
C THR A 578 -11.41 10.28 21.18
N ILE A 579 -10.74 9.75 20.15
CA ILE A 579 -10.55 8.32 19.95
C ILE A 579 -9.67 7.80 21.08
N LYS A 580 -10.15 6.74 21.74
CA LYS A 580 -9.41 6.07 22.80
C LYS A 580 -8.03 5.65 22.26
N PRO A 581 -6.92 5.98 22.95
CA PRO A 581 -5.60 5.58 22.48
C PRO A 581 -5.51 4.05 22.36
N PRO A 582 -4.72 3.53 21.41
CA PRO A 582 -4.49 2.10 21.32
C PRO A 582 -4.02 1.52 22.67
N PRO A 583 -4.28 0.24 22.95
CA PRO A 583 -3.61 -0.45 24.04
C PRO A 583 -2.10 -0.22 23.95
N TYR A 584 -1.52 0.28 25.05
CA TYR A 584 -0.09 0.52 25.13
C TYR A 584 0.65 -0.83 25.16
N PRO A 585 1.59 -1.11 24.23
CA PRO A 585 2.52 -2.20 24.39
C PRO A 585 3.33 -1.98 25.67
N VAL A 586 3.54 -3.07 26.40
CA VAL A 586 4.48 -3.10 27.50
C VAL A 586 5.87 -3.23 26.89
N VAL A 587 6.77 -2.30 27.24
CA VAL A 587 8.19 -2.41 26.94
C VAL A 587 8.82 -3.28 28.01
N TYR A 588 9.54 -4.31 27.59
CA TYR A 588 10.19 -5.28 28.46
C TYR A 588 11.71 -5.18 28.35
N ASN A 589 12.39 -5.70 29.37
CA ASN A 589 13.85 -5.83 29.32
C ASN A 589 14.23 -6.89 28.30
N VAL A 590 15.33 -6.68 27.58
CA VAL A 590 15.94 -7.71 26.74
C VAL A 590 16.74 -8.65 27.63
N THR A 591 16.39 -9.93 27.64
CA THR A 591 16.99 -10.94 28.53
C THR A 591 17.88 -11.92 27.80
N GLU A 592 17.57 -12.20 26.53
CA GLU A 592 18.34 -13.15 25.72
C GLU A 592 18.46 -12.69 24.27
N ALA A 593 19.53 -13.13 23.60
CA ALA A 593 19.67 -13.03 22.15
C ALA A 593 20.39 -14.28 21.64
N TYR A 594 20.00 -14.73 20.45
CA TYR A 594 20.51 -15.94 19.83
C TYR A 594 20.88 -15.70 18.38
N ALA A 595 22.01 -16.28 17.96
CA ALA A 595 22.43 -16.38 16.57
C ALA A 595 22.17 -17.79 16.01
N TYR A 596 21.84 -17.87 14.73
CA TYR A 596 21.58 -19.12 14.02
C TYR A 596 22.27 -19.09 12.66
N ILE A 597 22.96 -20.18 12.29
CA ILE A 597 23.66 -20.29 11.01
C ILE A 597 22.85 -21.17 10.06
N GLY A 598 22.45 -20.61 8.91
CA GLY A 598 21.79 -21.32 7.82
C GLY A 598 20.35 -21.77 8.09
N LYS A 599 19.86 -21.64 9.33
CA LYS A 599 18.50 -22.00 9.73
C LYS A 599 17.81 -20.87 10.46
N LEU A 600 16.57 -20.59 10.12
CA LEU A 600 15.71 -19.68 10.87
C LEU A 600 15.30 -20.30 12.22
N PRO A 601 14.98 -19.49 13.25
CA PRO A 601 14.68 -19.99 14.60
C PRO A 601 13.55 -21.02 14.67
N TRP A 602 12.59 -20.94 13.74
CA TRP A 602 11.43 -21.83 13.67
C TRP A 602 11.62 -23.05 12.76
N GLU A 603 12.77 -23.19 12.10
CA GLU A 603 13.03 -24.35 11.25
C GLU A 603 13.45 -25.57 12.06
N ALA A 604 13.09 -26.75 11.58
CA ALA A 604 13.53 -28.01 12.18
C ALA A 604 15.06 -28.07 12.26
N GLY A 605 15.58 -28.36 13.46
CA GLY A 605 17.01 -28.43 13.75
C GLY A 605 17.70 -27.09 14.02
N ALA A 606 16.97 -25.96 14.05
CA ALA A 606 17.54 -24.65 14.38
C ALA A 606 18.16 -24.61 15.78
N GLU A 607 17.55 -25.30 16.74
CA GLU A 607 18.06 -25.39 18.12
C GLU A 607 19.47 -26.00 18.20
N ALA A 608 19.80 -26.95 17.32
CA ALA A 608 21.12 -27.59 17.29
C ALA A 608 22.24 -26.68 16.76
N VAL A 609 21.88 -25.61 16.04
CA VAL A 609 22.82 -24.61 15.49
C VAL A 609 22.70 -23.26 16.18
N ARG A 610 21.94 -23.18 17.27
CA ARG A 610 21.69 -21.98 18.04
C ARG A 610 22.90 -21.64 18.91
N VAL A 611 23.33 -20.38 18.87
CA VAL A 611 24.40 -19.83 19.71
C VAL A 611 23.82 -18.72 20.57
N LYS A 612 23.93 -18.84 21.89
CA LYS A 612 23.54 -17.76 22.81
C LYS A 612 24.58 -16.65 22.75
N LEU A 613 24.11 -15.40 22.63
CA LEU A 613 24.96 -14.22 22.58
C LEU A 613 24.99 -13.55 23.96
N ASP A 614 26.13 -12.94 24.28
CA ASP A 614 26.29 -12.10 25.46
C ASP A 614 25.62 -10.75 25.22
N LEU A 615 24.95 -10.23 26.25
CA LEU A 615 24.29 -8.93 26.21
C LEU A 615 25.12 -7.88 26.93
N SER A 616 25.29 -6.71 26.31
CA SER A 616 25.98 -5.57 26.90
C SER A 616 25.26 -5.00 28.14
N ALA A 617 25.94 -4.15 28.91
CA ALA A 617 25.21 -3.14 29.69
C ALA A 617 24.41 -2.26 28.70
N SER A 618 23.25 -1.73 29.08
CA SER A 618 22.43 -0.98 28.10
C SER A 618 23.18 0.24 27.58
N ASP A 619 23.39 0.30 26.26
CA ASP A 619 24.25 1.31 25.65
C ASP A 619 23.49 2.59 25.23
N LYS A 620 22.15 2.57 25.11
CA LYS A 620 21.38 3.65 24.43
C LYS A 620 19.90 3.79 24.80
N ALA A 621 19.46 3.26 25.92
CA ALA A 621 18.06 3.39 26.29
C ALA A 621 17.67 4.84 26.62
N ARG A 622 16.41 5.17 26.39
CA ARG A 622 15.77 6.31 27.05
C ARG A 622 15.85 6.09 28.57
N ASP A 623 15.93 7.17 29.34
CA ASP A 623 16.02 7.11 30.81
C ASP A 623 14.88 6.30 31.46
N ASP A 624 13.73 6.16 30.78
CA ASP A 624 12.56 5.43 31.25
C ASP A 624 12.64 3.89 31.07
N PHE A 625 13.48 3.37 30.17
CA PHE A 625 13.60 1.92 29.92
C PHE A 625 15.05 1.46 29.66
N PRO A 626 15.97 1.62 30.65
CA PRO A 626 17.38 1.32 30.48
C PRO A 626 17.62 -0.06 29.87
N ASP A 627 17.00 -1.14 30.36
CA ASP A 627 17.33 -2.49 29.89
C ASP A 627 16.52 -3.00 28.67
N ALA A 628 15.74 -2.14 28.01
CA ALA A 628 14.98 -2.49 26.81
C ALA A 628 15.81 -2.48 25.51
N THR A 629 17.05 -2.00 25.57
CA THR A 629 17.96 -1.94 24.42
C THR A 629 19.32 -2.52 24.80
N LYS A 630 19.81 -3.51 24.05
CA LYS A 630 21.07 -4.21 24.32
C LYS A 630 21.86 -4.42 23.02
N ARG A 631 23.19 -4.37 23.10
CA ARG A 631 24.03 -5.00 22.06
C ARG A 631 24.21 -6.46 22.43
N ALA A 632 23.90 -7.34 21.48
CA ALA A 632 24.20 -8.76 21.57
C ALA A 632 25.50 -9.04 20.82
N SER A 633 26.41 -9.85 21.37
CA SER A 633 27.64 -10.26 20.69
C SER A 633 28.13 -11.64 21.10
N GLY A 634 28.87 -12.33 20.23
CA GLY A 634 29.48 -13.61 20.54
C GLY A 634 30.25 -14.21 19.36
N GLU A 635 30.89 -15.37 19.59
CA GLU A 635 31.65 -16.08 18.57
C GLU A 635 30.82 -17.19 17.90
N LEU A 636 30.80 -17.20 16.57
CA LEU A 636 30.27 -18.29 15.77
C LEU A 636 31.41 -19.23 15.34
N ASN A 637 31.21 -20.53 15.54
CA ASN A 637 32.13 -21.55 15.05
C ASN A 637 31.77 -21.96 13.62
N THR A 638 32.70 -21.79 12.67
CA THR A 638 32.48 -22.16 11.26
C THR A 638 32.93 -23.59 10.94
N ALA A 639 33.33 -24.38 11.94
CA ALA A 639 33.71 -25.78 11.74
C ALA A 639 32.55 -26.58 11.13
N GLY A 640 32.84 -27.30 10.05
CA GLY A 640 31.85 -28.13 9.35
C GLY A 640 30.92 -27.36 8.39
N LEU A 641 31.04 -26.03 8.29
CA LEU A 641 30.36 -25.27 7.23
C LEU A 641 31.03 -25.54 5.88
N ALA A 642 30.21 -25.80 4.87
CA ALA A 642 30.68 -25.92 3.49
C ALA A 642 31.21 -24.58 2.97
N ALA A 643 32.08 -24.61 1.97
CA ALA A 643 32.51 -23.41 1.25
C ALA A 643 31.30 -22.68 0.64
N GLY A 644 31.41 -21.35 0.56
CA GLY A 644 30.38 -20.47 0.04
C GLY A 644 29.66 -19.65 1.10
N ARG A 645 28.57 -18.99 0.68
CA ARG A 645 27.82 -18.03 1.48
C ARG A 645 26.77 -18.70 2.36
N HIS A 646 26.76 -18.33 3.64
CA HIS A 646 25.79 -18.74 4.65
C HIS A 646 25.03 -17.53 5.19
N MET A 647 23.78 -17.76 5.60
CA MET A 647 22.99 -16.78 6.33
C MET A 647 23.28 -16.88 7.82
N VAL A 648 23.46 -15.75 8.49
CA VAL A 648 23.46 -15.65 9.95
C VAL A 648 22.24 -14.85 10.36
N TYR A 649 21.38 -15.43 11.17
CA TYR A 649 20.19 -14.78 11.72
C TYR A 649 20.41 -14.48 13.19
N VAL A 650 19.98 -13.31 13.66
CA VAL A 650 19.97 -12.97 15.09
C VAL A 650 18.56 -12.59 15.53
N GLN A 651 18.13 -13.11 16.68
CA GLN A 651 16.83 -12.81 17.27
C GLN A 651 16.95 -12.59 18.79
N GLY A 652 16.37 -11.49 19.27
CA GLY A 652 16.21 -11.18 20.68
C GLY A 652 14.95 -11.78 21.31
N VAL A 653 15.00 -11.96 22.63
CA VAL A 653 13.89 -12.37 23.49
C VAL A 653 13.80 -11.40 24.67
N ASN A 654 12.58 -10.95 24.98
CA ASN A 654 12.35 -10.06 26.12
C ASN A 654 12.01 -10.83 27.41
N SER A 655 11.87 -10.10 28.52
CA SER A 655 11.60 -10.67 29.84
C SER A 655 10.20 -11.30 29.99
N ASP A 656 9.29 -11.10 29.02
CA ASP A 656 8.02 -11.85 28.91
C ASP A 656 8.17 -13.16 28.13
N GLY A 657 9.41 -13.53 27.76
CA GLY A 657 9.71 -14.72 26.98
C GLY A 657 9.28 -14.63 25.52
N LYS A 658 8.98 -13.42 25.01
CA LYS A 658 8.52 -13.22 23.62
C LYS A 658 9.72 -13.00 22.70
N PRO A 659 9.92 -13.87 21.68
CA PRO A 659 10.89 -13.61 20.63
C PRO A 659 10.39 -12.50 19.71
N GLY A 660 11.32 -11.69 19.19
CA GLY A 660 10.99 -10.55 18.37
C GLY A 660 11.33 -10.68 16.89
N ALA A 661 11.35 -9.55 16.18
CA ALA A 661 11.78 -9.51 14.79
C ALA A 661 13.27 -9.87 14.68
N LEU A 662 13.59 -10.79 13.78
CA LEU A 662 14.97 -11.17 13.50
C LEU A 662 15.59 -10.26 12.43
N SER A 663 16.91 -10.27 12.31
CA SER A 663 17.65 -9.64 11.20
C SER A 663 18.81 -10.53 10.79
N ALA A 664 19.40 -10.25 9.62
CA ALA A 664 20.35 -11.14 8.98
C ALA A 664 21.66 -10.47 8.58
N ALA A 665 22.72 -11.27 8.48
CA ALA A 665 24.01 -10.95 7.87
C ALA A 665 24.52 -12.13 7.03
N PHE A 666 25.49 -11.87 6.16
CA PHE A 666 26.20 -12.93 5.44
C PHE A 666 27.45 -13.38 6.20
N LEU A 667 27.76 -14.67 6.05
CA LEU A 667 29.02 -15.30 6.46
C LEU A 667 29.55 -16.11 5.28
N ASP A 668 30.72 -15.73 4.76
CA ASP A 668 31.31 -16.38 3.59
C ASP A 668 32.44 -17.34 4.03
N ILE A 669 32.37 -18.61 3.63
CA ILE A 669 33.41 -19.61 3.91
C ILE A 669 34.27 -19.82 2.67
N ALA A 670 35.59 -19.78 2.84
CA ALA A 670 36.55 -19.94 1.76
C ALA A 670 36.47 -21.34 1.15
N GLU A 671 36.77 -21.43 -0.15
CA GLU A 671 37.00 -22.72 -0.82
C GLU A 671 38.22 -23.41 -0.18
N PRO A 672 38.19 -24.75 0.00
CA PRO A 672 39.35 -25.47 0.50
C PRO A 672 40.55 -25.19 -0.41
N ALA A 673 41.70 -24.85 0.18
CA ALA A 673 42.91 -24.66 -0.59
C ALA A 673 43.14 -25.90 -1.48
N GLN A 674 43.13 -25.71 -2.81
CA GLN A 674 43.49 -26.78 -3.73
C GLN A 674 44.91 -27.22 -3.39
N ALA A 675 45.11 -28.50 -3.10
CA ALA A 675 46.44 -29.03 -2.87
C ALA A 675 47.29 -28.72 -4.11
N GLU A 676 48.34 -27.91 -3.96
CA GLU A 676 49.30 -27.71 -5.03
C GLU A 676 49.76 -29.10 -5.52
N PRO A 677 49.79 -29.35 -6.83
CA PRO A 677 50.36 -30.58 -7.33
C PRO A 677 51.80 -30.60 -6.86
N LYS A 678 52.12 -31.54 -5.95
CA LYS A 678 53.47 -31.80 -5.49
C LYS A 678 54.33 -31.91 -6.74
N SER A 679 55.20 -30.93 -6.97
CA SER A 679 56.21 -30.99 -8.01
C SER A 679 57.12 -32.16 -7.65
N GLY A 680 56.81 -33.31 -8.24
CA GLY A 680 57.64 -34.50 -8.15
C GLY A 680 59.00 -34.13 -8.73
N GLY A 681 60.00 -34.00 -7.85
CA GLY A 681 61.39 -34.05 -8.23
C GLY A 681 61.67 -35.39 -8.91
N GLY A 682 61.58 -35.39 -10.24
CA GLY A 682 61.88 -36.53 -11.09
C GLY A 682 62.71 -36.03 -12.26
N ALA A 683 64.02 -36.21 -12.16
CA ALA A 683 64.94 -36.00 -13.24
C ALA A 683 64.61 -36.94 -14.41
N LEU A 684 64.21 -36.37 -15.54
CA LEU A 684 64.43 -36.95 -16.86
C LEU A 684 64.56 -35.80 -17.85
N GLY A 685 65.79 -35.63 -18.32
CA GLY A 685 66.17 -34.56 -19.21
C GLY A 685 65.59 -34.73 -20.61
N GLY A 686 65.39 -33.57 -21.24
CA GLY A 686 65.70 -33.32 -22.64
C GLY A 686 64.87 -34.08 -23.66
N LEU A 687 63.89 -33.38 -24.24
CA LEU A 687 63.88 -33.19 -25.70
C LEU A 687 63.05 -31.96 -26.10
N VAL A 688 63.69 -31.12 -26.91
CA VAL A 688 63.12 -30.11 -27.82
C VAL A 688 62.62 -28.79 -27.22
N ALA A 689 63.56 -27.86 -27.08
CA ALA A 689 63.32 -26.46 -27.44
C ALA A 689 63.40 -26.34 -28.97
N VAL A 690 62.35 -25.83 -29.64
CA VAL A 690 62.34 -24.80 -30.70
C VAL A 690 60.88 -24.55 -31.08
N LEU A 691 60.36 -23.34 -30.81
CA LEU A 691 59.50 -22.50 -31.66
C LEU A 691 58.61 -21.57 -30.79
N GLY A 692 58.79 -20.25 -30.95
CA GLY A 692 57.75 -19.26 -30.59
C GLY A 692 58.09 -18.23 -29.52
N GLY A 693 59.25 -17.57 -29.59
CA GLY A 693 59.44 -16.25 -28.98
C GLY A 693 58.97 -15.15 -29.94
N LEU A 694 58.09 -14.26 -29.47
CA LEU A 694 57.73 -12.88 -29.94
C LEU A 694 56.29 -12.62 -29.47
N ALA A 695 55.91 -11.62 -28.69
CA ALA A 695 56.60 -10.51 -28.07
C ALA A 695 55.70 -10.04 -26.90
N ALA A 696 56.26 -9.97 -25.72
CA ALA A 696 55.79 -9.08 -24.66
C ALA A 696 56.96 -8.14 -24.43
N ILE A 697 56.76 -6.84 -24.66
CA ILE A 697 57.46 -5.74 -23.96
C ILE A 697 56.73 -4.44 -24.35
N GLY A 698 56.23 -3.75 -23.32
CA GLY A 698 56.02 -2.32 -23.36
C GLY A 698 54.56 -1.87 -23.37
N LEU A 699 54.01 -1.51 -22.21
CA LEU A 699 54.05 -0.12 -21.73
C LEU A 699 53.12 0.04 -20.51
N GLN A 700 53.74 0.10 -19.32
CA GLN A 700 53.30 1.01 -18.28
C GLN A 700 54.29 2.17 -18.25
N ARG A 701 53.80 3.38 -18.55
CA ARG A 701 54.25 4.72 -18.08
C ARG A 701 54.05 5.77 -19.18
N ARG A 702 52.96 6.53 -19.09
CA ARG A 702 52.98 7.96 -18.68
C ARG A 702 51.59 8.60 -18.87
N ARG A 703 51.13 9.22 -17.78
CA ARG A 703 50.05 10.21 -17.74
C ARG A 703 50.45 11.48 -18.51
N LYS A 704 49.42 12.21 -18.95
CA LYS A 704 49.29 13.66 -19.19
C LYS A 704 49.30 14.15 -20.65
N ALA A 705 48.22 14.90 -20.91
CA ALA A 705 48.04 16.03 -21.83
C ALA A 705 47.57 15.73 -23.27
N ALA A 706 46.28 16.05 -23.51
CA ALA A 706 45.75 16.84 -24.66
C ALA A 706 44.21 16.73 -24.64
N ALA A 707 43.54 17.48 -23.76
CA ALA A 707 42.66 18.59 -24.16
C ALA A 707 43.10 19.40 -25.41
N GLN A 708 42.08 19.87 -26.16
CA GLN A 708 42.10 20.78 -27.33
C GLN A 708 42.70 20.14 -28.59
N ASP A 709 42.12 20.21 -29.79
CA ASP A 709 41.05 21.00 -30.40
C ASP A 709 40.48 20.17 -31.56
N ASP A 710 39.20 20.32 -31.91
CA ASP A 710 38.88 21.10 -33.12
C ASP A 710 37.37 21.22 -33.34
N ALA A 711 36.95 22.48 -33.41
CA ALA A 711 35.71 22.89 -34.04
C ALA A 711 35.88 22.87 -35.56
N ARG A 712 34.92 22.28 -36.26
CA ARG A 712 34.40 22.77 -37.54
C ARG A 712 32.93 22.46 -37.64
#